data_AF-A0A7L3PL81-F1
#
_entry.id   AF-A0A7L3PL81-F1
#
_cell.length_a   1.000
_cell.length_b   1.000
_cell.length_c   1.000
_cell.angle_alpha   90.00
_cell.angle_beta   90.00
_cell.angle_gamma   90.00
#
_symmetry.space_group_name_H-M   'P 1'
#
loop_
_entity.id
_entity.type
_entity.pdbx_description
1 polymer ?
#
loop_
_entity_poly.entity_id
_entity_poly.type
_entity_poly.pdbx_seq_one_letter_code
_entity_poly.pdbx_strand_id
1 'polypeptide(L)'
;LTFLPRCPSCFYNLINLFCELTCSPKQSDFLNVTSTIPYYDPVLKENKSSITELQYFIGESFANAMYNACKDVEAPSSNVKALGLLCGKDVKDCNATNWIEYMFSKDNGQTPFSIIPIFSDVPVHGMNPMNNATKGCNESMDDSTGPCSCQDCSIVCGPKPQPPPLPPPWLLFGLDAVYVIMWISYMGFLLIFFALVFGVWCYRRRHFVSEYTPIDSNVAFSVNSHRDNGKITCGERLGERFENGLRMTFTSWGAFCVRNPRPVILFSVVFIAMCCSGFVYIKATTNPVDLWSAPSSQARKEKEYFDTHFGPFFRTEQLIIQAPNSHPDTYSPYPSGEDVPFGPPLTKDILHQVLDLQDAIVNLTASFDNETVMLKDICLAPLAPFNNNCTILSVLNYFQNSHSVLDHTVGDEFFVYADYHTHFLYCVRAPASLNDTSVLHDPCLGTFGGPVFPWLVLGGYDDENYNNATALVITFPVSNYYNDSRKLMKALAWEKEFINFLKNYNNSNLTISFSAERSIEDEINRESNSDISVVLISYLVMFVYISIALGHIQSCRRLLVDSKISLGIAGILIVLSSVACSIGIFSYFGVPLTLIVIEVIPFLVLAIGVDNIFIIVQTLQRDERLQGETLDKQIGRVLGDVAPSMFLSSFSETVAFFLGTLSTMPAVRTFSLFAGMAVLIDFILQVTCFVSLLGLDIKRQEGNRLDILCCIKSSEETVGVQHSESMLFLFFKNVFSPYLLKDWMRPIVIAVFVGILSFSTAVIHNVEIGLDQSLSMPDDSYVIDYFSHISKYLHAGPPVYFVLEEGHNYTSLEGQNMVCGGMGCNNDSLVQQVFNAAEIGSYTRIGYAPSSWIDDYFDWVKPQSSCCRVYNTTGQFCNASVTDPSCTRCRPLTQEGKQRPQGKDFMTFLPMFLSDNPNPKCGKGGHAAYNSAVNFINNKSDVGATYFMTYHTVLKTSTDFIDAMRKARIIADNITETMGIKEKNYRVFPYSVFYVFYEQYLTIVHDAIFNLCISLGSIFLVTTVLLGFEVWAAIVVSVTIAMIIINMFGVMWLWGISLNAVSLVNLVMSCGIAVEFCSHVTRAFTVSTKGSRVERAEEALSHMGSSVFSGITLTKFGGIVVLAFSKSQIFKIFYFRMYLAMVVLGATHGLIFLPVLLSYIGPSVNKAKTRAAQERTRGTERERLLYF
;
A
#
# COMPACT_ATOMS: atom_id res chain seq x y z
N LEU A 1 27.99 14.03 -33.46
CA LEU A 1 27.33 13.79 -34.77
C LEU A 1 26.48 12.50 -34.83
N THR A 2 26.65 11.52 -33.94
CA THR A 2 25.92 10.23 -33.98
C THR A 2 24.46 10.28 -33.51
N PHE A 3 23.98 11.42 -33.00
CA PHE A 3 22.61 11.59 -32.48
C PHE A 3 21.61 12.03 -33.55
N LEU A 4 21.98 13.01 -34.40
CA LEU A 4 21.12 13.57 -35.45
C LEU A 4 20.63 12.58 -36.53
N PRO A 5 21.31 11.44 -36.82
CA PRO A 5 20.81 10.42 -37.74
C PRO A 5 19.51 9.72 -37.31
N ARG A 6 18.94 10.04 -36.14
CA ARG A 6 17.56 9.67 -35.77
C ARG A 6 16.51 10.35 -36.65
N CYS A 7 16.77 11.62 -37.01
CA CYS A 7 15.96 12.39 -37.95
C CYS A 7 16.76 12.64 -39.25
N PRO A 8 16.52 11.88 -40.33
CA PRO A 8 17.32 11.97 -41.55
C PRO A 8 17.28 13.34 -42.22
N SER A 9 16.14 14.03 -42.21
CA SER A 9 15.99 15.36 -42.82
C SER A 9 16.83 16.41 -42.10
N CYS A 10 16.88 16.36 -40.77
CA CYS A 10 17.82 17.15 -39.97
C CYS A 10 19.28 16.89 -40.40
N PHE A 11 19.69 15.62 -40.42
CA PHE A 11 21.07 15.25 -40.75
C PHE A 11 21.43 15.57 -42.21
N TYR A 12 20.47 15.49 -43.13
CA TYR A 12 20.62 15.88 -44.53
C TYR A 12 20.93 17.37 -44.69
N ASN A 13 20.14 18.24 -44.05
CA ASN A 13 20.37 19.68 -44.09
C ASN A 13 21.76 20.02 -43.53
N LEU A 14 22.15 19.36 -42.43
CA LEU A 14 23.46 19.54 -41.82
C LEU A 14 24.61 19.10 -42.74
N ILE A 15 24.49 17.97 -43.43
CA ILE A 15 25.51 17.51 -44.39
C ILE A 15 25.63 18.50 -45.54
N ASN A 16 24.51 19.00 -46.07
CA ASN A 16 24.53 19.96 -47.19
C ASN A 16 25.31 21.23 -46.85
N LEU A 17 25.17 21.73 -45.61
CA LEU A 17 25.95 22.88 -45.13
C LEU A 17 27.46 22.63 -45.26
N PHE A 18 27.94 21.44 -44.87
CA PHE A 18 29.37 21.12 -44.95
C PHE A 18 29.84 20.74 -46.35
N CYS A 19 29.03 20.02 -47.13
CA CYS A 19 29.40 19.64 -48.50
C CYS A 19 29.57 20.88 -49.39
N GLU A 20 28.67 21.86 -49.27
CA GLU A 20 28.79 23.11 -50.01
C GLU A 20 30.03 23.90 -49.57
N LEU A 21 30.25 24.02 -48.26
CA LEU A 21 31.43 24.66 -47.69
C LEU A 21 32.76 24.02 -48.15
N THR A 22 32.83 22.70 -48.26
CA THR A 22 34.13 22.00 -48.42
C THR A 22 34.51 21.71 -49.86
N CYS A 23 33.57 21.26 -50.69
CA CYS A 23 33.89 20.70 -52.01
C CYS A 23 32.87 21.03 -53.11
N SER A 24 32.07 22.09 -52.92
CA SER A 24 31.14 22.56 -53.95
C SER A 24 31.88 22.94 -55.24
N PRO A 25 31.33 22.60 -56.43
CA PRO A 25 31.85 23.13 -57.69
C PRO A 25 31.64 24.64 -57.83
N LYS A 26 30.81 25.27 -56.97
CA LYS A 26 30.49 26.70 -56.97
C LYS A 26 30.98 27.43 -55.71
N GLN A 27 32.02 26.89 -55.07
CA GLN A 27 32.51 27.37 -53.78
C GLN A 27 32.84 28.88 -53.76
N SER A 28 33.30 29.45 -54.86
CA SER A 28 33.62 30.89 -54.98
C SER A 28 32.40 31.82 -54.99
N ASP A 29 31.18 31.30 -55.18
CA ASP A 29 29.97 32.14 -55.19
C ASP A 29 29.57 32.59 -53.77
N PHE A 30 29.92 31.80 -52.75
CA PHE A 30 29.49 31.98 -51.36
C PHE A 30 30.62 31.89 -50.31
N LEU A 31 31.88 31.65 -50.69
CA LEU A 31 33.03 31.70 -49.78
C LEU A 31 34.00 32.83 -50.14
N ASN A 32 34.46 33.55 -49.11
CA ASN A 32 35.50 34.56 -49.24
C ASN A 32 36.62 34.29 -48.24
N VAL A 33 37.84 34.09 -48.71
CA VAL A 33 39.00 33.80 -47.83
C VAL A 33 39.51 35.10 -47.21
N THR A 34 39.61 35.15 -45.88
CA THR A 34 40.05 36.35 -45.15
C THR A 34 41.52 36.29 -44.78
N SER A 35 42.03 35.11 -44.40
CA SER A 35 43.40 34.93 -43.92
C SER A 35 44.07 33.68 -44.48
N THR A 36 45.32 33.82 -44.92
CA THR A 36 46.15 32.72 -45.41
C THR A 36 47.57 32.81 -44.85
N ILE A 37 48.21 31.66 -44.65
CA ILE A 37 49.62 31.56 -44.27
C ILE A 37 50.40 30.81 -45.34
N PRO A 38 51.66 31.20 -45.63
CA PRO A 38 52.51 30.45 -46.54
C PRO A 38 52.88 29.09 -45.92
N TYR A 39 52.65 28.03 -46.66
CA TYR A 39 52.97 26.65 -46.33
C TYR A 39 53.96 26.09 -47.35
N TYR A 40 55.14 25.67 -46.89
CA TYR A 40 56.11 24.99 -47.75
C TYR A 40 55.75 23.51 -47.84
N ASP A 41 55.39 23.04 -49.04
CA ASP A 41 55.12 21.63 -49.31
C ASP A 41 56.47 20.88 -49.40
N PRO A 42 56.82 20.04 -48.41
CA PRO A 42 58.14 19.39 -48.37
C PRO A 42 58.30 18.33 -49.47
N VAL A 43 57.20 17.89 -50.10
CA VAL A 43 57.20 16.85 -51.13
C VAL A 43 57.37 17.48 -52.51
N LEU A 44 56.62 18.55 -52.79
CA LEU A 44 56.67 19.24 -54.08
C LEU A 44 57.72 20.36 -54.13
N LYS A 45 58.31 20.72 -52.97
CA LYS A 45 59.25 21.85 -52.80
C LYS A 45 58.69 23.19 -53.29
N GLU A 46 57.37 23.36 -53.20
CA GLU A 46 56.64 24.55 -53.62
C GLU A 46 56.03 25.26 -52.41
N ASN A 47 55.98 26.60 -52.48
CA ASN A 47 55.24 27.40 -51.52
C ASN A 47 53.76 27.39 -51.92
N LYS A 48 52.92 26.75 -51.11
CA LYS A 48 51.46 26.82 -51.19
C LYS A 48 50.94 27.81 -50.15
N SER A 49 49.68 28.22 -50.28
CA SER A 49 48.97 29.00 -49.26
C SER A 49 48.00 28.08 -48.53
N SER A 50 48.12 28.01 -47.20
CA SER A 50 47.13 27.37 -46.33
C SER A 50 46.14 28.42 -45.86
N ILE A 51 44.86 28.09 -45.90
CA ILE A 51 43.79 28.96 -45.42
C ILE A 51 43.67 28.79 -43.91
N THR A 52 43.69 29.90 -43.17
CA THR A 52 43.52 29.91 -41.71
C THR A 52 42.17 30.47 -41.28
N GLU A 53 41.55 31.28 -42.12
CA GLU A 53 40.23 31.84 -41.85
C GLU A 53 39.52 32.20 -43.16
N LEU A 54 38.21 31.98 -43.19
CA LEU A 54 37.35 32.35 -44.31
C LEU A 54 35.94 32.72 -43.84
N GLN A 55 35.25 33.54 -44.62
CA GLN A 55 33.85 33.89 -44.46
C GLN A 55 32.97 32.98 -45.32
N TYR A 56 31.86 32.52 -44.75
CA TYR A 56 30.86 31.71 -45.44
C TYR A 56 29.50 32.41 -45.44
N PHE A 57 29.04 32.82 -46.61
CA PHE A 57 27.72 33.44 -46.79
C PHE A 57 26.63 32.38 -46.89
N ILE A 58 25.69 32.39 -45.94
CA ILE A 58 24.62 31.39 -45.79
C ILE A 58 23.26 32.10 -45.78
N GLY A 59 22.27 31.54 -46.47
CA GLY A 59 20.89 32.01 -46.40
C GLY A 59 20.35 31.94 -44.97
N GLU A 60 19.70 33.01 -44.51
CA GLU A 60 19.04 33.03 -43.20
C GLU A 60 17.86 32.05 -43.20
N SER A 61 17.12 32.00 -44.31
CA SER A 61 16.08 30.99 -44.56
C SER A 61 16.61 29.55 -44.49
N PHE A 62 17.77 29.26 -45.08
CA PHE A 62 18.43 27.95 -45.00
C PHE A 62 18.79 27.60 -43.56
N ALA A 63 19.46 28.52 -42.84
CA ALA A 63 19.88 28.31 -41.46
C ALA A 63 18.68 28.03 -40.53
N ASN A 64 17.61 28.82 -40.66
CA ASN A 64 16.38 28.65 -39.89
C ASN A 64 15.66 27.34 -40.21
N ALA A 65 15.59 26.94 -41.49
CA ALA A 65 14.98 25.67 -41.88
C ALA A 65 15.79 24.46 -41.39
N MET A 66 17.13 24.55 -41.44
CA MET A 66 18.03 23.53 -40.91
C MET A 66 17.86 23.36 -39.39
N TYR A 67 17.87 24.45 -38.63
CA TYR A 67 17.67 24.44 -37.18
C TYR A 67 16.29 23.87 -36.80
N ASN A 68 15.21 24.35 -37.44
CA ASN A 68 13.85 23.89 -37.13
C ASN A 68 13.63 22.41 -37.44
N ALA A 69 14.34 21.84 -38.42
CA ALA A 69 14.28 20.41 -38.71
C ALA A 69 14.97 19.56 -37.63
N CYS A 70 15.90 20.14 -36.85
CA CYS A 70 16.75 19.42 -35.91
C CYS A 70 16.37 19.62 -34.43
N LYS A 71 15.72 20.73 -34.07
CA LYS A 71 15.53 21.17 -32.67
C LYS A 71 14.84 20.16 -31.74
N ASP A 72 13.99 19.29 -32.29
CA ASP A 72 13.18 18.36 -31.52
C ASP A 72 13.81 16.98 -31.34
N VAL A 73 14.93 16.68 -32.02
CA VAL A 73 15.57 15.36 -32.03
C VAL A 73 16.05 14.96 -30.62
N GLU A 74 15.72 13.75 -30.17
CA GLU A 74 16.05 13.25 -28.84
C GLU A 74 17.23 12.30 -28.83
N ALA A 75 18.02 12.32 -27.76
CA ALA A 75 19.01 11.30 -27.45
C ALA A 75 18.38 10.29 -26.45
N PRO A 76 18.04 9.05 -26.86
CA PRO A 76 17.18 8.17 -26.06
C PRO A 76 17.88 7.57 -24.83
N SER A 77 19.20 7.38 -24.88
CA SER A 77 20.02 6.95 -23.73
C SER A 77 20.17 8.04 -22.66
N SER A 78 19.93 9.31 -23.00
CA SER A 78 20.09 10.45 -22.10
C SER A 78 18.81 11.26 -21.86
N ASN A 79 17.72 10.94 -22.55
CA ASN A 79 16.42 11.58 -22.43
C ASN A 79 16.45 13.13 -22.57
N VAL A 80 17.38 13.66 -23.38
CA VAL A 80 17.57 15.09 -23.64
C VAL A 80 17.57 15.39 -25.14
N LYS A 81 17.30 16.65 -25.52
CA LYS A 81 17.37 17.07 -26.93
C LYS A 81 18.82 17.08 -27.44
N ALA A 82 19.03 16.54 -28.63
CA ALA A 82 20.35 16.38 -29.24
C ALA A 82 21.07 17.71 -29.49
N LEU A 83 20.33 18.82 -29.73
CA LEU A 83 20.94 20.14 -29.87
C LEU A 83 21.57 20.65 -28.58
N GLY A 84 21.07 20.23 -27.41
CA GLY A 84 21.68 20.56 -26.13
C GLY A 84 23.11 20.05 -26.02
N LEU A 85 23.44 18.98 -26.76
CA LEU A 85 24.78 18.41 -26.84
C LEU A 85 25.64 19.05 -27.95
N LEU A 86 25.05 19.80 -28.88
CA LEU A 86 25.70 20.22 -30.14
C LEU A 86 25.80 21.74 -30.33
N CYS A 87 25.13 22.54 -29.49
CA CYS A 87 25.10 23.99 -29.60
C CYS A 87 26.11 24.72 -28.70
N GLY A 88 26.76 24.01 -27.78
CA GLY A 88 27.67 24.61 -26.79
C GLY A 88 27.00 25.54 -25.77
N LYS A 89 25.66 25.69 -25.86
CA LYS A 89 24.79 26.51 -25.00
C LYS A 89 23.45 25.78 -24.78
N ASP A 90 22.60 26.33 -23.92
CA ASP A 90 21.26 25.79 -23.65
C ASP A 90 20.41 25.70 -24.93
N VAL A 91 19.50 24.72 -25.00
CA VAL A 91 18.56 24.55 -26.12
C VAL A 91 17.64 25.78 -26.24
N LYS A 92 17.28 26.41 -25.12
CA LYS A 92 16.42 27.62 -25.12
C LYS A 92 17.10 28.84 -25.74
N ASP A 93 18.42 28.97 -25.54
CA ASP A 93 19.24 30.08 -26.05
C ASP A 93 19.93 29.72 -27.38
N CYS A 94 19.78 28.46 -27.81
CA CYS A 94 20.31 27.97 -29.06
C CYS A 94 19.42 28.42 -30.20
N ASN A 95 19.88 29.40 -30.95
CA ASN A 95 19.24 29.84 -32.20
C ASN A 95 19.97 29.26 -33.41
N ALA A 96 19.34 29.36 -34.59
CA ALA A 96 19.90 28.84 -35.84
C ALA A 96 21.30 29.40 -36.16
N THR A 97 21.51 30.70 -35.91
CA THR A 97 22.78 31.38 -36.17
C THR A 97 23.87 30.94 -35.20
N ASN A 98 23.57 30.99 -33.89
CA ASN A 98 24.52 30.65 -32.83
C ASN A 98 24.98 29.20 -32.92
N TRP A 99 24.09 28.29 -33.32
CA TRP A 99 24.43 26.89 -33.54
C TRP A 99 25.49 26.74 -34.65
N ILE A 100 25.29 27.39 -35.79
CA ILE A 100 26.22 27.35 -36.92
C ILE A 100 27.55 28.04 -36.57
N GLU A 101 27.51 29.18 -35.88
CA GLU A 101 28.70 29.88 -35.37
C GLU A 101 29.51 28.98 -34.44
N TYR A 102 28.86 28.29 -33.51
CA TYR A 102 29.53 27.35 -32.60
C TYR A 102 30.18 26.19 -33.36
N MET A 103 29.49 25.65 -34.38
CA MET A 103 30.02 24.58 -35.22
C MET A 103 31.24 25.01 -36.04
N PHE A 104 31.32 26.28 -36.42
CA PHE A 104 32.41 26.82 -37.23
C PHE A 104 33.51 27.51 -36.43
N SER A 105 33.31 27.69 -35.12
CA SER A 105 34.37 28.14 -34.22
C SER A 105 35.38 27.04 -33.95
N LYS A 106 36.66 27.41 -33.93
CA LYS A 106 37.77 26.55 -33.48
C LYS A 106 37.68 26.22 -31.98
N ASP A 107 36.96 27.02 -31.20
CA ASP A 107 36.88 26.89 -29.74
C ASP A 107 36.19 25.61 -29.28
N ASN A 108 35.40 24.97 -30.15
CA ASN A 108 34.75 23.68 -29.86
C ASN A 108 35.73 22.48 -29.89
N GLY A 109 37.00 22.68 -30.23
CA GLY A 109 38.04 21.65 -30.29
C GLY A 109 37.91 20.64 -31.46
N GLN A 110 36.84 20.74 -32.25
CA GLN A 110 36.53 19.84 -33.36
C GLN A 110 36.83 20.49 -34.73
N THR A 111 36.65 21.79 -34.85
CA THR A 111 36.82 22.53 -36.11
C THR A 111 38.30 22.90 -36.34
N PRO A 112 38.90 22.55 -37.49
CA PRO A 112 40.34 22.69 -37.70
C PRO A 112 40.83 24.14 -37.84
N PHE A 113 39.97 25.04 -38.32
CA PHE A 113 40.25 26.47 -38.49
C PHE A 113 38.93 27.26 -38.43
N SER A 114 38.97 28.54 -38.03
CA SER A 114 37.76 29.33 -37.82
C SER A 114 37.10 29.70 -39.15
N ILE A 115 35.79 29.46 -39.23
CA ILE A 115 34.95 29.88 -40.35
C ILE A 115 33.94 30.90 -39.82
N ILE A 116 33.85 32.07 -40.45
CA ILE A 116 32.94 33.14 -40.03
C ILE A 116 31.66 33.04 -40.86
N PRO A 117 30.54 32.53 -40.31
CA PRO A 117 29.28 32.53 -41.05
C PRO A 117 28.71 33.94 -41.14
N ILE A 118 28.21 34.30 -42.32
CA ILE A 118 27.49 35.55 -42.57
C ILE A 118 26.09 35.18 -43.05
N PHE A 119 25.09 35.50 -42.25
CA PHE A 119 23.70 35.17 -42.56
C PHE A 119 23.05 36.29 -43.38
N SER A 120 22.61 35.98 -44.59
CA SER A 120 21.84 36.90 -45.43
C SER A 120 21.08 36.13 -46.50
N ASP A 121 19.83 36.50 -46.76
CA ASP A 121 19.08 35.96 -47.91
C ASP A 121 19.31 36.74 -49.20
N VAL A 122 19.97 37.90 -49.12
CA VAL A 122 20.26 38.76 -50.28
C VAL A 122 21.76 38.76 -50.60
N PRO A 123 22.17 38.98 -51.86
CA PRO A 123 23.57 39.09 -52.19
C PRO A 123 24.24 40.28 -51.49
N VAL A 124 25.28 40.01 -50.70
CA VAL A 124 26.06 41.02 -49.97
C VAL A 124 27.48 41.03 -50.54
N HIS A 125 28.02 42.20 -50.85
CA HIS A 125 29.36 42.36 -51.44
C HIS A 125 29.60 41.58 -52.74
N GLY A 126 28.55 41.33 -53.54
CA GLY A 126 28.66 40.57 -54.79
C GLY A 126 28.79 39.05 -54.62
N MET A 127 28.70 38.55 -53.39
CA MET A 127 28.63 37.14 -53.05
C MET A 127 27.17 36.72 -52.95
N ASN A 128 26.81 35.56 -53.51
CA ASN A 128 25.48 34.99 -53.42
C ASN A 128 25.45 33.97 -52.28
N PRO A 129 24.69 34.18 -51.19
CA PRO A 129 24.62 33.25 -50.08
C PRO A 129 24.12 31.86 -50.50
N MET A 130 24.65 30.81 -49.86
CA MET A 130 24.20 29.44 -50.10
C MET A 130 22.78 29.25 -49.58
N ASN A 131 21.85 28.90 -50.47
CA ASN A 131 20.44 28.66 -50.14
C ASN A 131 19.89 27.47 -50.94
N ASN A 132 20.48 26.29 -50.72
CA ASN A 132 20.01 25.04 -51.34
C ASN A 132 18.68 24.58 -50.74
N ALA A 133 17.98 23.69 -51.45
CA ALA A 133 16.73 23.11 -50.96
C ALA A 133 16.95 22.36 -49.62
N THR A 134 16.24 22.80 -48.58
CA THR A 134 16.18 22.15 -47.27
C THR A 134 14.99 21.19 -47.20
N LYS A 135 15.06 20.21 -46.31
CA LYS A 135 13.95 19.31 -45.99
C LYS A 135 13.43 19.53 -44.59
N GLY A 136 12.12 19.67 -44.44
CA GLY A 136 11.47 19.76 -43.13
C GLY A 136 11.53 18.43 -42.37
N CYS A 137 11.31 18.45 -41.05
CA CYS A 137 11.27 17.21 -40.27
C CYS A 137 10.03 16.34 -40.57
N ASN A 138 9.00 16.93 -41.17
CA ASN A 138 7.81 16.26 -41.70
C ASN A 138 7.98 15.69 -43.13
N GLU A 139 9.08 16.00 -43.82
CA GLU A 139 9.33 15.56 -45.20
C GLU A 139 10.33 14.41 -45.24
N SER A 140 10.15 13.49 -46.19
CA SER A 140 11.06 12.37 -46.43
C SER A 140 12.31 12.80 -47.23
N MET A 141 13.47 12.20 -46.89
CA MET A 141 14.73 12.44 -47.61
C MET A 141 14.76 11.75 -48.98
N ASP A 142 14.37 10.48 -49.05
CA ASP A 142 14.27 9.65 -50.26
C ASP A 142 13.02 8.75 -50.15
N ASP A 143 12.60 8.10 -51.24
CA ASP A 143 11.47 7.13 -51.25
C ASP A 143 11.66 5.96 -50.27
N SER A 144 12.90 5.70 -49.86
CA SER A 144 13.29 4.65 -48.91
C SER A 144 13.31 5.09 -47.44
N THR A 145 13.24 6.40 -47.17
CA THR A 145 13.33 6.97 -45.83
C THR A 145 12.05 7.74 -45.50
N GLY A 146 11.28 7.27 -44.52
CA GLY A 146 10.12 8.00 -44.00
C GLY A 146 10.47 9.34 -43.32
N PRO A 147 9.46 10.16 -42.98
CA PRO A 147 9.64 11.38 -42.19
C PRO A 147 10.15 11.07 -40.77
N CYS A 148 10.59 12.10 -40.05
CA CYS A 148 11.03 11.93 -38.66
C CYS A 148 9.86 11.52 -37.75
N SER A 149 10.12 10.77 -36.69
CA SER A 149 9.07 10.37 -35.75
C SER A 149 8.58 11.56 -34.93
N CYS A 150 7.40 11.44 -34.33
CA CYS A 150 6.84 12.47 -33.45
C CYS A 150 7.76 12.79 -32.27
N GLN A 151 8.44 11.79 -31.71
CA GLN A 151 9.45 11.99 -30.66
C GLN A 151 10.59 12.94 -31.09
N ASP A 152 10.99 12.87 -32.36
CA ASP A 152 12.11 13.63 -32.92
C ASP A 152 11.68 14.88 -33.73
N CYS A 153 10.37 15.12 -33.87
CA CYS A 153 9.77 16.25 -34.60
C CYS A 153 8.34 16.55 -34.13
N SER A 154 8.16 17.66 -33.41
CA SER A 154 6.87 18.06 -32.84
C SER A 154 5.79 18.36 -33.89
N ILE A 155 6.19 18.76 -35.09
CA ILE A 155 5.28 19.08 -36.21
C ILE A 155 4.64 17.82 -36.80
N VAL A 156 5.31 16.67 -36.70
CA VAL A 156 4.78 15.38 -37.15
C VAL A 156 3.79 14.81 -36.13
N CYS A 157 3.86 15.27 -34.87
CA CYS A 157 2.91 14.85 -33.87
C CYS A 157 1.49 15.31 -34.19
N GLY A 158 0.52 14.44 -33.93
CA GLY A 158 -0.87 14.85 -33.79
C GLY A 158 -1.06 15.81 -32.61
N PRO A 159 -2.26 16.39 -32.44
CA PRO A 159 -2.55 17.23 -31.28
C PRO A 159 -2.25 16.49 -29.98
N LYS A 160 -1.59 17.16 -29.02
CA LYS A 160 -1.27 16.56 -27.72
C LYS A 160 -2.56 16.02 -27.08
N PRO A 161 -2.55 14.77 -26.55
CA PRO A 161 -3.72 14.22 -25.90
C PRO A 161 -4.04 15.06 -24.67
N GLN A 162 -5.21 15.70 -24.64
CA GLN A 162 -5.69 16.36 -23.43
C GLN A 162 -6.39 15.33 -22.56
N PRO A 163 -6.09 15.26 -21.25
CA PRO A 163 -6.79 14.34 -20.38
C PRO A 163 -8.29 14.68 -20.40
N PRO A 164 -9.18 13.67 -20.38
CA PRO A 164 -10.60 13.94 -20.22
C PRO A 164 -10.82 14.68 -18.89
N PRO A 165 -11.70 15.70 -18.85
CA PRO A 165 -11.98 16.39 -17.60
C PRO A 165 -12.49 15.38 -16.57
N LEU A 166 -12.03 15.53 -15.33
CA LEU A 166 -12.52 14.70 -14.22
C LEU A 166 -14.06 14.82 -14.16
N PRO A 167 -14.79 13.71 -13.92
CA PRO A 167 -16.24 13.79 -13.79
C PRO A 167 -16.56 14.78 -12.67
N PRO A 168 -17.46 15.76 -12.89
CA PRO A 168 -17.80 16.72 -11.87
C PRO A 168 -18.38 15.98 -10.67
N PRO A 169 -18.07 16.41 -9.43
CA PRO A 169 -18.68 15.82 -8.24
C PRO A 169 -20.19 15.91 -8.36
N TRP A 170 -20.88 14.87 -7.89
CA TRP A 170 -22.34 14.83 -7.95
C TRP A 170 -22.90 15.82 -6.93
N LEU A 171 -23.16 17.05 -7.35
CA LEU A 171 -23.62 18.14 -6.48
C LEU A 171 -25.13 18.39 -6.66
N LEU A 172 -25.86 18.48 -5.54
CA LEU A 172 -27.23 18.99 -5.46
C LEU A 172 -27.22 20.28 -4.61
N PHE A 173 -27.74 21.39 -5.14
CA PHE A 173 -27.74 22.70 -4.46
C PHE A 173 -26.36 23.18 -3.96
N GLY A 174 -25.27 22.78 -4.63
CA GLY A 174 -23.90 23.15 -4.25
C GLY A 174 -23.31 22.32 -3.10
N LEU A 175 -24.04 21.33 -2.58
CA LEU A 175 -23.55 20.32 -1.63
C LEU A 175 -23.46 18.96 -2.34
N ASP A 176 -22.66 18.05 -1.80
CA ASP A 176 -22.63 16.67 -2.29
C ASP A 176 -24.03 16.02 -2.20
N ALA A 177 -24.45 15.44 -3.32
CA ALA A 177 -25.78 14.91 -3.54
C ALA A 177 -26.16 13.85 -2.50
N VAL A 178 -25.20 13.03 -2.06
CA VAL A 178 -25.45 11.98 -1.06
C VAL A 178 -25.86 12.60 0.28
N TYR A 179 -25.23 13.69 0.72
CA TYR A 179 -25.62 14.40 1.94
C TYR A 179 -27.05 14.94 1.86
N VAL A 180 -27.40 15.55 0.73
CA VAL A 180 -28.74 16.12 0.51
C VAL A 180 -29.80 15.03 0.48
N ILE A 181 -29.56 13.94 -0.27
CA ILE A 181 -30.49 12.81 -0.38
C ILE A 181 -30.73 12.19 1.00
N MET A 182 -29.67 11.93 1.77
CA MET A 182 -29.80 11.34 3.10
C MET A 182 -30.51 12.27 4.07
N TRP A 183 -30.24 13.58 4.03
CA TRP A 183 -30.94 14.56 4.86
C TRP A 183 -32.44 14.65 4.53
N ILE A 184 -32.81 14.69 3.25
CA ILE A 184 -34.22 14.67 2.81
C ILE A 184 -34.89 13.36 3.25
N SER A 185 -34.21 12.23 3.09
CA SER A 185 -34.74 10.93 3.51
C SER A 185 -35.01 10.87 5.02
N TYR A 186 -34.11 11.45 5.82
CA TYR A 186 -34.24 11.49 7.27
C TYR A 186 -35.37 12.43 7.71
N MET A 187 -35.48 13.62 7.11
CA MET A 187 -36.59 14.55 7.41
C MET A 187 -37.95 13.95 7.00
N GLY A 188 -38.00 13.27 5.85
CA GLY A 188 -39.18 12.50 5.42
C GLY A 188 -39.54 11.40 6.42
N PHE A 189 -38.55 10.64 6.88
CA PHE A 189 -38.72 9.62 7.92
C PHE A 189 -39.26 10.22 9.22
N LEU A 190 -38.67 11.31 9.74
CA LEU A 190 -39.13 11.96 10.97
C LEU A 190 -40.57 12.44 10.87
N LEU A 191 -40.94 13.09 9.75
CA LEU A 191 -42.31 13.56 9.54
C LEU A 191 -43.32 12.41 9.52
N ILE A 192 -43.04 11.33 8.77
CA ILE A 192 -43.92 10.16 8.69
C ILE A 192 -43.98 9.44 10.06
N PHE A 193 -42.83 9.21 10.68
CA PHE A 193 -42.72 8.47 11.94
C PHE A 193 -43.42 9.21 13.08
N PHE A 194 -43.17 10.50 13.27
CA PHE A 194 -43.85 11.27 14.30
C PHE A 194 -45.33 11.49 13.96
N ALA A 195 -45.72 11.69 12.70
CA ALA A 195 -47.13 11.77 12.32
C ALA A 195 -47.90 10.48 12.65
N LEU A 196 -47.29 9.30 12.43
CA LEU A 196 -47.86 8.02 12.83
C LEU A 196 -47.96 7.89 14.36
N VAL A 197 -46.90 8.25 15.10
CA VAL A 197 -46.90 8.19 16.57
C VAL A 197 -47.96 9.15 17.16
N PHE A 198 -48.00 10.40 16.70
CA PHE A 198 -49.00 11.39 17.13
C PHE A 198 -50.41 11.01 16.66
N GLY A 199 -50.57 10.46 15.46
CA GLY A 199 -51.85 10.00 14.92
C GLY A 199 -52.43 8.84 15.74
N VAL A 200 -51.61 7.83 16.07
CA VAL A 200 -52.00 6.71 16.95
C VAL A 200 -52.26 7.21 18.37
N TRP A 201 -51.47 8.14 18.89
CA TRP A 201 -51.68 8.74 20.20
C TRP A 201 -53.01 9.52 20.27
N CYS A 202 -53.30 10.35 19.27
CA CYS A 202 -54.57 11.06 19.13
C CYS A 202 -55.74 10.10 18.98
N TYR A 203 -55.59 9.02 18.18
CA TYR A 203 -56.62 7.98 18.01
C TYR A 203 -56.92 7.26 19.33
N ARG A 204 -55.89 6.84 20.07
CA ARG A 204 -56.04 6.25 21.41
C ARG A 204 -56.70 7.21 22.40
N ARG A 205 -56.32 8.50 22.38
CA ARG A 205 -56.91 9.53 23.23
C ARG A 205 -58.37 9.82 22.89
N ARG A 206 -58.77 9.77 21.61
CA ARG A 206 -60.16 10.00 21.17
C ARG A 206 -61.10 8.85 21.54
N HIS A 207 -60.64 7.60 21.45
CA HIS A 207 -61.46 6.43 21.81
C HIS A 207 -61.68 6.31 23.33
N PHE A 208 -60.70 6.68 24.17
CA PHE A 208 -60.86 6.67 25.64
C PHE A 208 -61.77 7.77 26.19
N VAL A 209 -62.04 8.84 25.42
CA VAL A 209 -62.91 9.96 25.84
C VAL A 209 -64.38 9.72 25.44
N SER A 210 -64.68 8.67 24.66
CA SER A 210 -66.03 8.38 24.14
C SER A 210 -66.89 7.47 25.03
N GLU A 211 -66.40 6.99 26.17
CA GLU A 211 -67.09 6.00 26.99
C GLU A 211 -67.42 6.57 28.39
N TYR A 212 -68.42 7.45 28.44
CA TYR A 212 -69.13 7.85 29.66
C TYR A 212 -70.65 7.84 29.38
N THR A 213 -71.23 6.64 29.38
CA THR A 213 -72.66 6.40 29.61
C THR A 213 -72.80 5.29 30.66
N PRO A 214 -73.74 5.39 31.63
CA PRO A 214 -73.74 4.47 32.76
C PRO A 214 -74.66 3.25 32.53
N ILE A 215 -74.31 2.16 33.22
CA ILE A 215 -75.10 0.93 33.51
C ILE A 215 -75.21 -0.10 32.37
N ASP A 216 -74.48 -1.20 32.45
CA ASP A 216 -75.02 -2.45 33.03
C ASP A 216 -73.93 -3.53 33.17
N SER A 217 -73.93 -4.18 34.33
CA SER A 217 -73.11 -5.34 34.64
C SER A 217 -73.54 -6.54 33.78
N ASN A 218 -72.87 -6.77 32.64
CA ASN A 218 -72.62 -8.10 32.01
C ASN A 218 -72.12 -8.05 30.55
N VAL A 219 -71.45 -6.98 30.11
CA VAL A 219 -70.69 -7.02 28.85
C VAL A 219 -69.34 -6.37 29.04
N ALA A 220 -68.41 -7.11 29.66
CA ALA A 220 -67.00 -6.87 29.47
C ALA A 220 -66.68 -7.22 28.02
N PHE A 221 -66.70 -6.23 27.12
CA PHE A 221 -66.22 -6.39 25.76
C PHE A 221 -64.72 -6.68 25.82
N SER A 222 -64.46 -7.97 25.77
CA SER A 222 -63.18 -8.63 25.86
C SER A 222 -62.29 -8.25 24.67
N VAL A 223 -61.26 -7.46 24.92
CA VAL A 223 -59.97 -7.62 24.20
C VAL A 223 -59.04 -8.57 24.99
N ASN A 224 -59.65 -9.46 25.77
CA ASN A 224 -59.06 -10.69 26.30
C ASN A 224 -59.74 -11.94 25.71
N SER A 225 -60.41 -11.80 24.56
CA SER A 225 -60.92 -12.93 23.76
C SER A 225 -60.07 -13.12 22.50
N HIS A 226 -58.83 -13.52 22.72
CA HIS A 226 -58.31 -14.66 21.97
C HIS A 226 -57.74 -15.64 22.98
N ARG A 227 -58.65 -16.40 23.61
CA ARG A 227 -58.45 -17.83 23.79
C ARG A 227 -58.41 -18.46 22.39
N ASP A 228 -57.43 -18.04 21.59
CA ASP A 228 -57.25 -18.58 20.26
C ASP A 228 -56.70 -19.98 20.48
N ASN A 229 -57.57 -20.96 20.26
CA ASN A 229 -57.20 -22.28 19.78
C ASN A 229 -56.54 -22.19 18.38
N GLY A 230 -55.63 -21.23 18.19
CA GLY A 230 -54.79 -21.11 17.01
C GLY A 230 -53.87 -22.32 16.99
N LYS A 231 -53.94 -23.09 15.90
CA LYS A 231 -53.10 -24.27 15.69
C LYS A 231 -51.63 -23.88 15.89
N ILE A 232 -50.92 -24.60 16.76
CA ILE A 232 -49.47 -24.52 16.88
C ILE A 232 -48.89 -24.80 15.49
N THR A 233 -48.10 -23.88 14.95
CA THR A 233 -47.50 -24.09 13.62
C THR A 233 -46.44 -25.19 13.68
N CYS A 234 -46.21 -25.88 12.56
CA CYS A 234 -45.19 -26.93 12.50
C CYS A 234 -43.80 -26.40 12.90
N GLY A 235 -43.47 -25.17 12.47
CA GLY A 235 -42.23 -24.47 12.84
C GLY A 235 -42.09 -24.24 14.35
N GLU A 236 -43.12 -23.71 15.02
CA GLU A 236 -43.10 -23.51 16.48
C GLU A 236 -42.91 -24.83 17.26
N ARG A 237 -43.51 -25.92 16.77
CA ARG A 237 -43.39 -27.25 17.40
C ARG A 237 -42.01 -27.86 17.19
N LEU A 238 -41.43 -27.68 16.00
CA LEU A 238 -40.08 -28.13 15.69
C LEU A 238 -39.05 -27.33 16.49
N GLY A 239 -39.23 -26.00 16.58
CA GLY A 239 -38.39 -25.10 17.35
C GLY A 239 -38.41 -25.42 18.84
N GLU A 240 -39.58 -25.66 19.45
CA GLU A 240 -39.67 -26.08 20.86
C GLU A 240 -38.96 -27.42 21.10
N ARG A 241 -39.16 -28.41 20.23
CA ARG A 241 -38.47 -29.71 20.35
C ARG A 241 -36.96 -29.58 20.25
N PHE A 242 -36.47 -28.77 19.31
CA PHE A 242 -35.05 -28.53 19.12
C PHE A 242 -34.43 -27.83 20.34
N GLU A 243 -35.06 -26.75 20.80
CA GLU A 243 -34.59 -26.02 21.99
C GLU A 243 -34.64 -26.86 23.25
N ASN A 244 -35.70 -27.65 23.46
CA ASN A 244 -35.81 -28.55 24.59
C ASN A 244 -34.77 -29.68 24.52
N GLY A 245 -34.47 -30.18 23.32
CA GLY A 245 -33.39 -31.15 23.07
C GLY A 245 -32.03 -30.60 23.47
N LEU A 246 -31.69 -29.37 23.07
CA LEU A 246 -30.46 -28.68 23.48
C LEU A 246 -30.40 -28.50 25.00
N ARG A 247 -31.49 -28.00 25.61
CA ARG A 247 -31.57 -27.79 27.07
C ARG A 247 -31.32 -29.08 27.84
N MET A 248 -31.99 -30.18 27.47
CA MET A 248 -31.82 -31.48 28.14
C MET A 248 -30.40 -32.04 27.99
N THR A 249 -29.81 -31.89 26.80
CA THR A 249 -28.43 -32.33 26.52
C THR A 249 -27.43 -31.59 27.40
N PHE A 250 -27.50 -30.25 27.43
CA PHE A 250 -26.62 -29.43 28.27
C PHE A 250 -26.89 -29.63 29.77
N THR A 251 -28.13 -29.91 30.18
CA THR A 251 -28.46 -30.22 31.57
C THR A 251 -27.79 -31.51 32.03
N SER A 252 -27.90 -32.57 31.24
CA SER A 252 -27.26 -33.85 31.51
C SER A 252 -25.73 -33.74 31.50
N TRP A 253 -25.19 -33.00 30.53
CA TRP A 253 -23.75 -32.75 30.39
C TRP A 253 -23.18 -31.97 31.58
N GLY A 254 -23.84 -30.88 32.00
CA GLY A 254 -23.43 -30.09 33.15
C GLY A 254 -23.43 -30.90 34.46
N ALA A 255 -24.47 -31.70 34.68
CA ALA A 255 -24.53 -32.60 35.84
C ALA A 255 -23.39 -33.64 35.81
N PHE A 256 -23.05 -34.16 34.62
CA PHE A 256 -21.92 -35.07 34.44
C PHE A 256 -20.57 -34.41 34.78
N CYS A 257 -20.32 -33.20 34.27
CA CYS A 257 -19.10 -32.42 34.52
C CYS A 257 -18.89 -32.11 36.01
N VAL A 258 -19.98 -31.85 36.74
CA VAL A 258 -19.94 -31.53 38.17
C VAL A 258 -19.82 -32.78 39.04
N ARG A 259 -20.42 -33.91 38.64
CA ARG A 259 -20.31 -35.19 39.35
C ARG A 259 -18.90 -35.77 39.23
N ASN A 260 -18.27 -35.60 38.07
CA ASN A 260 -16.96 -36.17 37.74
C ASN A 260 -15.93 -35.09 37.36
N PRO A 261 -15.56 -34.14 38.25
CA PRO A 261 -14.72 -33.00 37.87
C PRO A 261 -13.27 -33.37 37.59
N ARG A 262 -12.69 -34.30 38.36
CA ARG A 262 -11.28 -34.74 38.19
C ARG A 262 -10.98 -35.34 36.80
N PRO A 263 -11.74 -36.34 36.29
CA PRO A 263 -11.45 -36.90 34.98
C PRO A 263 -11.69 -35.90 33.84
N VAL A 264 -12.68 -35.02 33.95
CA VAL A 264 -12.95 -33.97 32.95
C VAL A 264 -11.80 -32.97 32.87
N ILE A 265 -11.31 -32.49 34.02
CA ILE A 265 -10.16 -31.58 34.09
C ILE A 265 -8.87 -32.27 33.58
N LEU A 266 -8.65 -33.54 33.92
CA LEU A 266 -7.50 -34.28 33.42
C LEU A 266 -7.54 -34.42 31.89
N PHE A 267 -8.71 -34.74 31.33
CA PHE A 267 -8.90 -34.85 29.89
C PHE A 267 -8.68 -33.51 29.18
N SER A 268 -9.20 -32.41 29.72
CA SER A 268 -8.99 -31.08 29.13
C SER A 268 -7.53 -30.65 29.18
N VAL A 269 -6.80 -30.91 30.28
CA VAL A 269 -5.37 -30.60 30.38
C VAL A 269 -4.54 -31.44 29.39
N VAL A 270 -4.88 -32.73 29.22
CA VAL A 270 -4.22 -33.60 28.22
C VAL A 270 -4.49 -33.11 26.80
N PHE A 271 -5.73 -32.71 26.50
CA PHE A 271 -6.09 -32.12 25.22
C PHE A 271 -5.31 -30.84 24.95
N ILE A 272 -5.24 -29.93 25.93
CA ILE A 272 -4.46 -28.69 25.83
C ILE A 272 -2.99 -28.99 25.57
N ALA A 273 -2.38 -29.91 26.33
CA ALA A 273 -0.98 -30.29 26.14
C ALA A 273 -0.71 -30.89 24.76
N MET A 274 -1.63 -31.71 24.24
CA MET A 274 -1.54 -32.27 22.90
C MET A 274 -1.60 -31.18 21.82
N CYS A 275 -2.53 -30.23 21.91
CA CYS A 275 -2.62 -29.12 20.95
C CYS A 275 -1.39 -28.20 21.05
N CYS A 276 -0.98 -27.80 22.25
CA CYS A 276 0.16 -26.92 22.48
C CYS A 276 1.50 -27.54 22.07
N SER A 277 1.64 -28.87 22.01
CA SER A 277 2.88 -29.49 21.51
C SER A 277 3.25 -29.08 20.07
N GLY A 278 2.29 -28.55 19.30
CA GLY A 278 2.53 -27.98 17.97
C GLY A 278 3.39 -26.71 17.94
N PHE A 279 3.63 -26.03 19.08
CA PHE A 279 4.52 -24.87 19.17
C PHE A 279 5.95 -25.15 18.68
N VAL A 280 6.39 -26.42 18.69
CA VAL A 280 7.71 -26.82 18.18
C VAL A 280 7.87 -26.53 16.68
N TYR A 281 6.77 -26.50 15.93
CA TYR A 281 6.75 -26.27 14.49
C TYR A 281 6.38 -24.84 14.09
N ILE A 282 6.38 -23.91 15.05
CA ILE A 282 6.01 -22.52 14.81
C ILE A 282 6.97 -21.86 13.79
N LYS A 283 6.39 -21.20 12.79
CA LYS A 283 7.10 -20.35 11.84
C LYS A 283 6.43 -18.99 11.83
N ALA A 284 7.19 -17.93 12.06
CA ALA A 284 6.70 -16.55 11.98
C ALA A 284 7.10 -15.95 10.63
N THR A 285 6.15 -15.32 9.94
CA THR A 285 6.43 -14.57 8.70
C THR A 285 6.61 -13.10 9.03
N THR A 286 7.80 -12.56 8.80
CA THR A 286 8.11 -11.13 8.94
C THR A 286 8.17 -10.41 7.59
N ASN A 287 8.38 -11.15 6.49
CA ASN A 287 8.48 -10.57 5.15
C ASN A 287 7.17 -9.86 4.77
N PRO A 288 7.19 -8.54 4.52
CA PRO A 288 5.99 -7.78 4.21
C PRO A 288 5.32 -8.25 2.91
N VAL A 289 6.07 -8.75 1.93
CA VAL A 289 5.48 -9.18 0.65
C VAL A 289 4.59 -10.40 0.84
N ASP A 290 4.97 -11.33 1.73
CA ASP A 290 4.19 -12.55 2.00
C ASP A 290 2.98 -12.29 2.92
N LEU A 291 3.04 -11.21 3.72
CA LEU A 291 1.94 -10.79 4.60
C LEU A 291 0.83 -10.07 3.83
N TRP A 292 1.20 -9.18 2.92
CA TRP A 292 0.28 -8.25 2.27
C TRP A 292 -0.12 -8.64 0.84
N SER A 293 0.67 -9.48 0.17
CA SER A 293 0.41 -9.89 -1.22
C SER A 293 -0.02 -11.36 -1.28
N ALA A 294 -1.13 -11.64 -1.97
CA ALA A 294 -1.57 -13.01 -2.17
C ALA A 294 -0.59 -13.75 -3.11
N PRO A 295 -0.19 -15.00 -2.83
CA PRO A 295 0.78 -15.72 -3.66
C PRO A 295 0.30 -15.94 -5.10
N SER A 296 -1.01 -15.96 -5.32
CA SER A 296 -1.63 -16.12 -6.64
C SER A 296 -2.04 -14.79 -7.30
N SER A 297 -1.70 -13.64 -6.70
CA SER A 297 -2.08 -12.32 -7.22
C SER A 297 -1.38 -12.03 -8.54
N GLN A 298 -1.93 -11.10 -9.32
CA GLN A 298 -1.34 -10.71 -10.59
C GLN A 298 0.01 -10.01 -10.37
N ALA A 299 0.11 -9.06 -9.43
CA ALA A 299 1.38 -8.38 -9.14
C ALA A 299 2.45 -9.35 -8.61
N ARG A 300 2.07 -10.39 -7.86
CA ARG A 300 3.02 -11.40 -7.37
C ARG A 300 3.59 -12.24 -8.52
N LYS A 301 2.75 -12.66 -9.47
CA LYS A 301 3.19 -13.36 -10.69
C LYS A 301 4.07 -12.49 -11.57
N GLU A 302 3.72 -11.21 -11.72
CA GLU A 302 4.51 -10.22 -12.47
C GLU A 302 5.87 -9.99 -11.81
N LYS A 303 5.93 -9.92 -10.48
CA LYS A 303 7.18 -9.89 -9.72
C LYS A 303 8.01 -11.15 -9.90
N GLU A 304 7.42 -12.33 -9.78
CA GLU A 304 8.12 -13.60 -9.98
C GLU A 304 8.67 -13.73 -11.41
N TYR A 305 7.90 -13.30 -12.40
CA TYR A 305 8.37 -13.24 -13.79
C TYR A 305 9.55 -12.28 -13.96
N PHE A 306 9.46 -11.06 -13.40
CA PHE A 306 10.54 -10.09 -13.45
C PHE A 306 11.82 -10.62 -12.75
N ASP A 307 11.68 -11.12 -11.52
CA ASP A 307 12.80 -11.57 -10.70
C ASP A 307 13.51 -12.80 -11.30
N THR A 308 12.79 -13.68 -12.02
CA THR A 308 13.36 -14.87 -12.67
C THR A 308 14.13 -14.55 -13.95
N HIS A 309 13.69 -13.54 -14.71
CA HIS A 309 14.31 -13.19 -15.99
C HIS A 309 15.41 -12.14 -15.82
N PHE A 310 15.17 -11.07 -15.05
CA PHE A 310 16.09 -9.93 -14.94
C PHE A 310 16.86 -9.89 -13.61
N GLY A 311 16.53 -10.79 -12.69
CA GLY A 311 16.97 -10.70 -11.30
C GLY A 311 16.08 -9.76 -10.46
N PRO A 312 16.17 -9.85 -9.13
CA PRO A 312 15.37 -9.00 -8.26
C PRO A 312 15.78 -7.53 -8.38
N PHE A 313 14.82 -6.63 -8.22
CA PHE A 313 15.07 -5.19 -8.11
C PHE A 313 16.09 -4.90 -6.99
N PHE A 314 17.05 -4.01 -7.28
CA PHE A 314 18.13 -3.64 -6.37
C PHE A 314 17.61 -2.95 -5.10
N ARG A 315 18.39 -3.01 -4.02
CA ARG A 315 18.13 -2.31 -2.76
C ARG A 315 18.66 -0.89 -2.87
N THR A 316 17.95 0.07 -2.30
CA THR A 316 18.27 1.50 -2.46
C THR A 316 18.53 2.15 -1.12
N GLU A 317 19.77 2.59 -0.91
CA GLU A 317 20.16 3.42 0.22
C GLU A 317 20.23 4.87 -0.24
N GLN A 318 19.31 5.70 0.24
CA GLN A 318 19.17 7.08 -0.22
C GLN A 318 19.40 8.08 0.92
N LEU A 319 20.11 9.17 0.60
CA LEU A 319 20.33 10.32 1.45
C LEU A 319 19.78 11.57 0.76
N ILE A 320 19.09 12.41 1.52
CA ILE A 320 18.64 13.74 1.13
C ILE A 320 19.37 14.73 2.04
N ILE A 321 20.24 15.55 1.46
CA ILE A 321 21.13 16.46 2.16
C ILE A 321 20.70 17.89 1.84
N GLN A 322 20.56 18.71 2.89
CA GLN A 322 20.31 20.14 2.77
C GLN A 322 21.41 20.91 3.51
N ALA A 323 21.61 22.16 3.10
CA ALA A 323 22.53 23.08 3.74
C ALA A 323 21.74 24.31 4.26
N PRO A 324 21.13 24.22 5.46
CA PRO A 324 20.24 25.28 5.96
C PRO A 324 20.96 26.57 6.34
N ASN A 325 22.25 26.48 6.67
CA ASN A 325 23.05 27.60 7.16
C ASN A 325 23.86 28.30 6.05
N SER A 326 23.90 27.76 4.83
CA SER A 326 24.56 28.40 3.69
C SER A 326 23.58 29.31 2.94
N HIS A 327 24.14 30.35 2.32
CA HIS A 327 23.39 31.26 1.46
C HIS A 327 23.55 30.85 -0.01
N PRO A 328 22.58 31.19 -0.87
CA PRO A 328 22.72 31.02 -2.32
C PRO A 328 23.95 31.80 -2.81
N ASP A 329 24.69 31.19 -3.73
CA ASP A 329 25.81 31.84 -4.43
C ASP A 329 25.34 32.35 -5.80
N THR A 330 26.00 33.37 -6.35
CA THR A 330 25.67 33.91 -7.67
C THR A 330 26.87 33.76 -8.59
N TYR A 331 26.69 32.99 -9.66
CA TYR A 331 27.71 32.77 -10.68
C TYR A 331 27.52 33.75 -11.85
N SER A 332 28.54 34.57 -12.12
CA SER A 332 28.57 35.50 -13.26
C SER A 332 29.48 34.95 -14.36
N PRO A 333 28.95 34.49 -15.51
CA PRO A 333 29.74 33.86 -16.56
C PRO A 333 30.65 34.86 -17.31
N TYR A 334 31.92 34.49 -17.53
CA TYR A 334 32.86 35.23 -18.38
C TYR A 334 32.97 34.56 -19.78
N PRO A 335 33.04 35.30 -20.91
CA PRO A 335 33.14 36.76 -21.08
C PRO A 335 31.79 37.50 -21.09
N SER A 336 30.67 36.79 -21.19
CA SER A 336 29.32 37.37 -21.19
C SER A 336 28.28 36.34 -20.78
N GLY A 337 27.35 36.70 -19.90
CA GLY A 337 26.21 35.89 -19.50
C GLY A 337 25.39 36.61 -18.43
N GLU A 338 24.13 36.20 -18.25
CA GLU A 338 23.34 36.64 -17.10
C GLU A 338 23.83 35.96 -15.82
N ASP A 339 23.64 36.63 -14.70
CA ASP A 339 23.95 36.09 -13.38
C ASP A 339 23.06 34.87 -13.07
N VAL A 340 23.68 33.73 -12.80
CA VAL A 340 23.00 32.47 -12.49
C VAL A 340 23.03 32.22 -10.99
N PRO A 341 21.89 32.17 -10.29
CA PRO A 341 21.86 31.82 -8.88
C PRO A 341 22.07 30.31 -8.69
N PHE A 342 22.82 29.96 -7.65
CA PHE A 342 23.06 28.59 -7.21
C PHE A 342 22.48 28.38 -5.80
N GLY A 343 21.74 27.29 -5.65
CA GLY A 343 21.11 26.94 -4.39
C GLY A 343 22.13 26.70 -3.27
N PRO A 344 21.72 26.86 -2.00
CA PRO A 344 22.59 26.70 -0.83
C PRO A 344 23.47 25.41 -0.80
N PRO A 345 22.97 24.22 -1.20
CA PRO A 345 23.78 23.01 -1.12
C PRO A 345 24.77 22.84 -2.29
N LEU A 346 24.69 23.69 -3.32
CA LEU A 346 25.61 23.65 -4.47
C LEU A 346 26.86 24.53 -4.28
N THR A 347 27.00 25.16 -3.12
CA THR A 347 28.22 25.90 -2.75
C THR A 347 29.40 24.95 -2.65
N LYS A 348 30.56 25.37 -3.15
CA LYS A 348 31.78 24.54 -3.24
C LYS A 348 32.18 23.90 -1.91
N ASP A 349 32.14 24.66 -0.81
CA ASP A 349 32.49 24.18 0.54
C ASP A 349 31.55 23.05 1.02
N ILE A 350 30.28 23.13 0.65
CA ILE A 350 29.30 22.09 0.97
C ILE A 350 29.54 20.85 0.11
N LEU A 351 29.82 21.03 -1.19
CA LEU A 351 30.13 19.90 -2.08
C LEU A 351 31.36 19.12 -1.61
N HIS A 352 32.40 19.78 -1.09
CA HIS A 352 33.54 19.08 -0.48
C HIS A 352 33.15 18.28 0.76
N GLN A 353 32.36 18.86 1.68
CA GLN A 353 31.88 18.15 2.87
C GLN A 353 31.00 16.94 2.53
N VAL A 354 30.19 17.07 1.48
CA VAL A 354 29.33 15.98 0.97
C VAL A 354 30.19 14.91 0.30
N LEU A 355 31.28 15.29 -0.38
CA LEU A 355 32.23 14.34 -0.96
C LEU A 355 33.00 13.57 0.13
N ASP A 356 33.45 14.24 1.19
CA ASP A 356 34.06 13.60 2.36
C ASP A 356 33.10 12.59 3.02
N LEU A 357 31.82 12.96 3.14
CA LEU A 357 30.77 12.07 3.65
C LEU A 357 30.57 10.86 2.73
N GLN A 358 30.51 11.08 1.41
CA GLN A 358 30.36 10.01 0.42
C GLN A 358 31.54 9.03 0.48
N ASP A 359 32.78 9.53 0.54
CA ASP A 359 33.98 8.71 0.62
C ASP A 359 34.08 7.94 1.95
N ALA A 360 33.60 8.52 3.06
CA ALA A 360 33.49 7.82 4.33
C ALA A 360 32.49 6.65 4.27
N ILE A 361 31.37 6.82 3.57
CA ILE A 361 30.37 5.76 3.35
C ILE A 361 30.94 4.66 2.43
N VAL A 362 31.65 5.03 1.35
CA VAL A 362 32.25 4.06 0.42
C VAL A 362 33.31 3.19 1.12
N ASN A 363 34.07 3.76 2.05
CA ASN A 363 35.08 3.06 2.84
C ASN A 363 34.52 2.33 4.08
N LEU A 364 33.21 2.32 4.27
CA LEU A 364 32.58 1.69 5.42
C LEU A 364 32.68 0.16 5.35
N THR A 365 33.19 -0.44 6.43
CA THR A 365 33.35 -1.89 6.58
C THR A 365 32.35 -2.45 7.59
N ALA A 366 31.66 -3.53 7.24
CA ALA A 366 30.83 -4.29 8.17
C ALA A 366 31.44 -5.68 8.41
N SER A 367 31.26 -6.24 9.61
CA SER A 367 31.71 -7.60 9.94
C SER A 367 30.54 -8.57 9.89
N PHE A 368 30.64 -9.64 9.10
CA PHE A 368 29.65 -10.72 9.03
C PHE A 368 30.37 -12.07 8.91
N ASP A 369 30.05 -13.05 9.77
CA ASP A 369 30.70 -14.37 9.81
C ASP A 369 32.25 -14.31 9.82
N ASN A 370 32.83 -13.36 10.56
CA ASN A 370 34.28 -13.12 10.65
C ASN A 370 34.94 -12.68 9.32
N GLU A 371 34.13 -12.35 8.30
CA GLU A 371 34.55 -11.71 7.05
C GLU A 371 34.22 -10.20 7.11
N THR A 372 35.10 -9.38 6.51
CA THR A 372 34.84 -7.95 6.29
C THR A 372 34.09 -7.76 4.99
N VAL A 373 32.94 -7.11 5.04
CA VAL A 373 32.09 -6.75 3.90
C VAL A 373 32.26 -5.27 3.61
N MET A 374 32.66 -4.93 2.40
CA MET A 374 32.72 -3.55 1.90
C MET A 374 31.59 -3.30 0.90
N LEU A 375 31.29 -2.02 0.65
CA LEU A 375 30.30 -1.63 -0.38
C LEU A 375 30.61 -2.27 -1.75
N LYS A 376 31.89 -2.32 -2.12
CA LYS A 376 32.37 -2.90 -3.39
C LYS A 376 31.98 -4.39 -3.57
N ASP A 377 31.77 -5.12 -2.48
CA ASP A 377 31.44 -6.55 -2.54
C ASP A 377 29.94 -6.80 -2.82
N ILE A 378 29.09 -5.79 -2.56
CA ILE A 378 27.62 -5.93 -2.58
C ILE A 378 26.92 -4.98 -3.56
N CYS A 379 27.58 -3.88 -3.95
CA CYS A 379 26.99 -2.87 -4.82
C CYS A 379 26.71 -3.38 -6.23
N LEU A 380 25.83 -2.68 -6.95
CA LEU A 380 25.61 -2.94 -8.37
C LEU A 380 26.74 -2.30 -9.19
N ALA A 381 27.39 -3.09 -10.05
CA ALA A 381 28.44 -2.62 -10.96
C ALA A 381 28.11 -3.03 -12.42
N PRO A 382 27.50 -2.14 -13.23
CA PRO A 382 26.94 -2.50 -14.54
C PRO A 382 27.99 -2.87 -15.59
N LEU A 383 29.22 -2.36 -15.45
CA LEU A 383 30.34 -2.61 -16.38
C LEU A 383 31.32 -3.70 -15.89
N ALA A 384 30.99 -4.45 -14.85
CA ALA A 384 31.85 -5.52 -14.36
C ALA A 384 31.98 -6.66 -15.41
N PRO A 385 33.18 -7.26 -15.61
CA PRO A 385 34.42 -7.08 -14.85
C PRO A 385 35.37 -5.99 -15.38
N PHE A 386 34.99 -5.24 -16.43
CA PHE A 386 35.85 -4.21 -17.03
C PHE A 386 36.07 -3.02 -16.08
N ASN A 387 34.99 -2.54 -15.47
CA ASN A 387 35.02 -1.54 -14.42
C ASN A 387 34.24 -2.07 -13.21
N ASN A 388 34.92 -2.21 -12.07
CA ASN A 388 34.37 -2.72 -10.82
C ASN A 388 33.97 -1.59 -9.84
N ASN A 389 33.83 -0.37 -10.34
CA ASN A 389 33.28 0.74 -9.56
C ASN A 389 31.78 0.56 -9.39
N CYS A 390 31.31 0.83 -8.17
CA CYS A 390 29.90 0.79 -7.82
C CYS A 390 29.13 1.92 -8.50
N THR A 391 27.90 1.65 -8.90
CA THR A 391 26.95 2.71 -9.22
C THR A 391 26.72 3.54 -7.97
N ILE A 392 26.98 4.84 -8.07
CA ILE A 392 26.65 5.84 -7.04
C ILE A 392 25.97 6.97 -7.80
N LEU A 393 24.73 7.30 -7.44
CA LEU A 393 24.01 8.40 -8.06
C LEU A 393 24.15 9.60 -7.13
N SER A 394 25.01 10.54 -7.51
CA SER A 394 25.30 11.77 -6.76
C SER A 394 25.74 12.84 -7.75
N VAL A 395 25.48 14.11 -7.46
CA VAL A 395 25.98 15.24 -8.25
C VAL A 395 27.52 15.22 -8.37
N LEU A 396 28.20 14.67 -7.37
CA LEU A 396 29.66 14.55 -7.32
C LEU A 396 30.24 13.62 -8.37
N ASN A 397 29.42 12.75 -8.97
CA ASN A 397 29.87 11.91 -10.08
C ASN A 397 30.10 12.70 -11.36
N TYR A 398 29.52 13.90 -11.53
CA TYR A 398 29.91 14.79 -12.62
C TYR A 398 31.40 15.17 -12.51
N PHE A 399 31.95 15.22 -11.29
CA PHE A 399 33.36 15.50 -11.01
C PHE A 399 34.15 14.21 -10.68
N GLN A 400 33.65 13.05 -11.11
CA GLN A 400 34.24 11.72 -10.90
C GLN A 400 34.60 11.40 -9.44
N ASN A 401 33.85 11.97 -8.48
CA ASN A 401 34.12 11.84 -7.04
C ASN A 401 35.56 12.27 -6.65
N SER A 402 36.10 13.29 -7.32
CA SER A 402 37.45 13.80 -7.05
C SER A 402 37.43 15.25 -6.58
N HIS A 403 38.08 15.52 -5.44
CA HIS A 403 38.32 16.88 -4.98
C HIS A 403 39.11 17.69 -6.02
N SER A 404 40.07 17.08 -6.72
CA SER A 404 40.90 17.80 -7.69
C SER A 404 40.12 18.28 -8.91
N VAL A 405 39.13 17.51 -9.37
CA VAL A 405 38.28 17.86 -10.52
C VAL A 405 37.25 18.90 -10.10
N LEU A 406 36.72 18.81 -8.88
CA LEU A 406 35.84 19.83 -8.30
C LEU A 406 36.57 21.17 -8.08
N ASP A 407 37.86 21.14 -7.76
CA ASP A 407 38.72 22.32 -7.62
C ASP A 407 39.30 22.85 -8.93
N HIS A 408 39.06 22.18 -10.05
CA HIS A 408 39.61 22.53 -11.34
C HIS A 408 39.02 23.86 -11.84
N THR A 409 39.89 24.85 -12.06
CA THR A 409 39.53 26.13 -12.65
C THR A 409 40.52 26.51 -13.74
N VAL A 410 40.02 27.17 -14.78
CA VAL A 410 40.82 27.71 -15.89
C VAL A 410 40.55 29.20 -15.95
N GLY A 411 41.60 30.01 -15.85
CA GLY A 411 41.50 31.46 -15.82
C GLY A 411 42.87 32.14 -15.77
N ASP A 412 42.86 33.46 -15.81
CA ASP A 412 44.02 34.30 -15.53
C ASP A 412 43.92 34.90 -14.09
N GLU A 413 44.84 35.80 -13.71
CA GLU A 413 44.81 36.42 -12.37
C GLU A 413 43.56 37.26 -12.09
N PHE A 414 42.82 37.69 -13.12
CA PHE A 414 41.69 38.61 -13.00
C PHE A 414 40.33 37.95 -13.25
N PHE A 415 40.28 36.94 -14.12
CA PHE A 415 39.06 36.31 -14.59
C PHE A 415 39.17 34.80 -14.60
N VAL A 416 38.14 34.15 -14.06
CA VAL A 416 37.93 32.71 -14.21
C VAL A 416 37.13 32.49 -15.49
N TYR A 417 37.72 31.81 -16.46
CA TYR A 417 37.08 31.49 -17.75
C TYR A 417 36.12 30.31 -17.61
N ALA A 418 36.49 29.31 -16.82
CA ALA A 418 35.65 28.16 -16.52
C ALA A 418 35.99 27.56 -15.15
N ASP A 419 34.97 27.10 -14.45
CA ASP A 419 35.03 26.50 -13.12
C ASP A 419 33.98 25.38 -12.96
N TYR A 420 33.82 24.88 -11.73
CA TYR A 420 32.84 23.85 -11.43
C TYR A 420 31.39 24.26 -11.72
N HIS A 421 31.02 25.55 -11.63
CA HIS A 421 29.68 26.01 -11.99
C HIS A 421 29.42 25.80 -13.48
N THR A 422 30.42 26.12 -14.31
CA THR A 422 30.38 25.93 -15.75
C THR A 422 30.20 24.45 -16.09
N HIS A 423 31.01 23.59 -15.48
CA HIS A 423 30.95 22.14 -15.70
C HIS A 423 29.62 21.53 -15.21
N PHE A 424 29.14 21.94 -14.03
CA PHE A 424 27.85 21.51 -13.49
C PHE A 424 26.70 21.86 -14.45
N LEU A 425 26.63 23.12 -14.91
CA LEU A 425 25.60 23.57 -15.85
C LEU A 425 25.66 22.81 -17.17
N TYR A 426 26.85 22.42 -17.62
CA TYR A 426 27.01 21.57 -18.79
C TYR A 426 26.49 20.15 -18.53
N CYS A 427 26.90 19.50 -17.44
CA CYS A 427 26.55 18.10 -17.18
C CYS A 427 25.07 17.88 -16.85
N VAL A 428 24.39 18.83 -16.18
CA VAL A 428 22.92 18.73 -15.97
C VAL A 428 22.14 18.79 -17.29
N ARG A 429 22.70 19.43 -18.32
CA ARG A 429 22.13 19.47 -19.68
C ARG A 429 22.53 18.25 -20.51
N ALA A 430 23.76 17.77 -20.33
CA ALA A 430 24.41 16.77 -21.14
C ALA A 430 25.01 15.61 -20.31
N PRO A 431 24.22 14.88 -19.51
CA PRO A 431 24.74 13.95 -18.49
C PRO A 431 25.46 12.72 -19.07
N ALA A 432 25.28 12.44 -20.36
CA ALA A 432 25.93 11.35 -21.07
C ALA A 432 27.19 11.80 -21.84
N SER A 433 27.63 13.05 -21.70
CA SER A 433 28.81 13.54 -22.40
C SER A 433 30.09 12.94 -21.82
N LEU A 434 30.96 12.48 -22.70
CA LEU A 434 32.29 11.94 -22.37
C LEU A 434 33.37 13.02 -22.30
N ASN A 435 33.07 14.23 -22.77
CA ASN A 435 34.00 15.36 -22.74
C ASN A 435 33.22 16.67 -22.76
N ASP A 436 33.46 17.53 -21.79
CA ASP A 436 32.92 18.88 -21.76
C ASP A 436 33.48 19.69 -22.93
N THR A 437 32.57 20.42 -23.57
CA THR A 437 32.91 21.37 -24.65
C THR A 437 33.41 22.70 -24.12
N SER A 438 33.31 22.95 -22.81
CA SER A 438 33.95 24.07 -22.13
C SER A 438 35.48 23.92 -22.15
N VAL A 439 36.17 24.97 -21.72
CA VAL A 439 37.65 25.00 -21.67
C VAL A 439 38.23 23.93 -20.71
N LEU A 440 37.41 23.31 -19.85
CA LEU A 440 37.83 22.31 -18.87
C LEU A 440 38.09 20.93 -19.47
N HIS A 441 37.32 20.51 -20.48
CA HIS A 441 37.39 19.17 -21.09
C HIS A 441 37.25 17.98 -20.10
N ASP A 442 36.46 18.16 -19.04
CA ASP A 442 36.17 17.10 -18.06
C ASP A 442 34.96 16.23 -18.51
N PRO A 443 34.92 14.92 -18.20
CA PRO A 443 33.78 14.06 -18.55
C PRO A 443 32.60 14.25 -17.60
N CYS A 444 31.36 14.07 -18.08
CA CYS A 444 30.15 14.10 -17.23
C CYS A 444 29.68 12.72 -16.75
N LEU A 445 30.26 11.65 -17.29
CA LEU A 445 29.92 10.29 -16.89
C LEU A 445 30.40 10.00 -15.47
N GLY A 446 29.59 9.24 -14.73
CA GLY A 446 29.97 8.78 -13.40
C GLY A 446 31.12 7.78 -13.43
N THR A 447 31.73 7.57 -12.28
CA THR A 447 32.89 6.66 -12.11
C THR A 447 32.61 5.21 -12.49
N PHE A 448 31.34 4.80 -12.49
CA PHE A 448 30.84 3.49 -12.91
C PHE A 448 30.59 3.38 -14.43
N GLY A 449 30.71 4.48 -15.18
CA GLY A 449 30.61 4.53 -16.64
C GLY A 449 29.19 4.67 -17.21
N GLY A 450 28.22 5.12 -16.41
CA GLY A 450 26.88 5.49 -16.86
C GLY A 450 26.55 6.97 -16.61
N PRO A 451 25.52 7.52 -17.28
CA PRO A 451 25.08 8.89 -17.07
C PRO A 451 24.38 9.05 -15.72
N VAL A 452 24.52 10.22 -15.13
CA VAL A 452 23.81 10.59 -13.90
C VAL A 452 22.77 11.65 -14.25
N PHE A 453 21.50 11.31 -14.13
CA PHE A 453 20.42 12.24 -14.48
C PHE A 453 20.18 13.26 -13.37
N PRO A 454 20.00 14.55 -13.69
CA PRO A 454 19.90 15.62 -12.69
C PRO A 454 18.68 15.45 -11.75
N TRP A 455 17.55 14.98 -12.27
CA TRP A 455 16.34 14.74 -11.46
C TRP A 455 16.46 13.58 -10.46
N LEU A 456 17.51 12.75 -10.55
CA LEU A 456 17.81 11.68 -9.58
C LEU A 456 18.72 12.15 -8.44
N VAL A 457 19.47 13.24 -8.66
CA VAL A 457 20.53 13.70 -7.73
C VAL A 457 20.29 15.09 -7.15
N LEU A 458 19.32 15.83 -7.68
CA LEU A 458 18.91 17.17 -7.21
C LEU A 458 17.44 17.18 -6.81
N GLY A 459 17.10 18.05 -5.86
CA GLY A 459 15.73 18.22 -5.38
C GLY A 459 15.38 19.67 -5.04
N GLY A 460 14.07 19.96 -5.08
CA GLY A 460 13.49 21.26 -4.74
C GLY A 460 13.95 22.41 -5.64
N TYR A 461 14.01 22.15 -6.95
CA TYR A 461 14.21 23.15 -8.00
C TYR A 461 12.89 23.44 -8.74
N ASP A 462 12.84 24.51 -9.53
CA ASP A 462 11.67 24.88 -10.33
C ASP A 462 11.82 24.39 -11.77
N ASP A 463 10.92 23.52 -12.24
CA ASP A 463 10.86 22.94 -13.59
C ASP A 463 12.19 22.37 -14.12
N GLU A 464 12.99 23.16 -14.83
CA GLU A 464 14.28 22.77 -15.44
C GLU A 464 15.49 23.51 -14.85
N ASN A 465 15.27 24.41 -13.87
CA ASN A 465 16.33 25.24 -13.29
C ASN A 465 17.07 24.51 -12.17
N TYR A 466 17.85 23.48 -12.54
CA TYR A 466 18.60 22.64 -11.60
C TYR A 466 19.58 23.41 -10.71
N ASN A 467 20.03 24.59 -11.15
CA ASN A 467 20.87 25.50 -10.37
C ASN A 467 20.17 26.01 -9.09
N ASN A 468 18.83 26.07 -9.05
CA ASN A 468 18.07 26.49 -7.86
C ASN A 468 17.85 25.34 -6.86
N ALA A 469 18.47 24.18 -7.04
CA ALA A 469 18.24 23.02 -6.18
C ALA A 469 18.50 23.32 -4.69
N THR A 470 17.53 22.96 -3.86
CA THR A 470 17.57 23.19 -2.40
C THR A 470 17.98 21.95 -1.60
N ALA A 471 18.04 20.79 -2.25
CA ALA A 471 18.54 19.54 -1.66
C ALA A 471 19.38 18.74 -2.68
N LEU A 472 20.36 17.99 -2.16
CA LEU A 472 21.12 16.99 -2.90
C LEU A 472 20.61 15.60 -2.54
N VAL A 473 20.51 14.73 -3.53
CA VAL A 473 20.12 13.33 -3.36
C VAL A 473 21.31 12.45 -3.71
N ILE A 474 21.70 11.59 -2.78
CA ILE A 474 22.72 10.56 -3.00
C ILE A 474 22.03 9.21 -2.89
N THR A 475 22.19 8.36 -3.90
CA THR A 475 21.64 6.99 -3.89
C THR A 475 22.76 5.98 -4.12
N PHE A 476 22.83 4.97 -3.27
CA PHE A 476 23.69 3.80 -3.39
C PHE A 476 22.83 2.58 -3.73
N PRO A 477 22.86 2.07 -4.98
CA PRO A 477 22.18 0.84 -5.35
C PRO A 477 22.99 -0.40 -4.93
N VAL A 478 22.40 -1.23 -4.06
CA VAL A 478 22.97 -2.51 -3.61
C VAL A 478 22.27 -3.68 -4.30
N SER A 479 23.04 -4.69 -4.72
CA SER A 479 22.48 -5.86 -5.39
C SER A 479 21.55 -6.64 -4.47
N ASN A 480 20.36 -6.96 -4.95
CA ASN A 480 19.41 -7.81 -4.24
C ASN A 480 19.55 -9.27 -4.69
N TYR A 481 19.12 -10.23 -3.86
CA TYR A 481 19.30 -11.65 -4.12
C TYR A 481 18.01 -12.44 -3.87
N TYR A 482 17.56 -13.20 -4.87
CA TYR A 482 16.32 -13.99 -4.78
C TYR A 482 16.51 -15.33 -4.04
N ASN A 483 17.58 -16.07 -4.34
CA ASN A 483 17.85 -17.41 -3.79
C ASN A 483 19.12 -17.52 -2.91
N ASP A 484 19.89 -16.44 -2.74
CA ASP A 484 21.15 -16.45 -1.98
C ASP A 484 21.00 -15.68 -0.65
N SER A 485 20.62 -16.41 0.39
CA SER A 485 20.43 -15.86 1.74
C SER A 485 21.74 -15.37 2.35
N ARG A 486 22.89 -15.98 2.02
CA ARG A 486 24.19 -15.58 2.59
C ARG A 486 24.61 -14.21 2.08
N LYS A 487 24.47 -13.95 0.78
CA LYS A 487 24.78 -12.63 0.21
C LYS A 487 23.80 -11.56 0.68
N LEU A 488 22.52 -11.88 0.81
CA LEU A 488 21.53 -10.96 1.37
C LEU A 488 21.89 -10.57 2.82
N MET A 489 22.28 -11.53 3.66
CA MET A 489 22.71 -11.23 5.03
C MET A 489 23.95 -10.34 5.10
N LYS A 490 24.89 -10.48 4.16
CA LYS A 490 26.04 -9.57 4.03
C LYS A 490 25.60 -8.14 3.69
N ALA A 491 24.68 -7.97 2.74
CA ALA A 491 24.11 -6.66 2.40
C ALA A 491 23.39 -6.03 3.61
N LEU A 492 22.55 -6.81 4.30
CA LEU A 492 21.85 -6.38 5.51
C LEU A 492 22.82 -5.98 6.64
N ALA A 493 23.94 -6.69 6.80
CA ALA A 493 24.97 -6.34 7.78
C ALA A 493 25.64 -4.99 7.45
N TRP A 494 25.93 -4.74 6.17
CA TRP A 494 26.48 -3.46 5.71
C TRP A 494 25.48 -2.32 5.89
N GLU A 495 24.21 -2.50 5.49
CA GLU A 495 23.14 -1.52 5.69
C GLU A 495 22.96 -1.13 7.17
N LYS A 496 23.13 -2.09 8.09
CA LYS A 496 23.05 -1.82 9.53
C LYS A 496 24.15 -0.88 10.00
N GLU A 497 25.39 -1.11 9.58
CA GLU A 497 26.51 -0.23 9.91
C GLU A 497 26.40 1.13 9.21
N PHE A 498 25.87 1.16 7.97
CA PHE A 498 25.53 2.40 7.27
C PHE A 498 24.54 3.26 8.05
N ILE A 499 23.44 2.68 8.57
CA ILE A 499 22.47 3.39 9.42
C ILE A 499 23.14 3.89 10.71
N ASN A 500 23.94 3.04 11.37
CA ASN A 500 24.63 3.42 12.61
C ASN A 500 25.62 4.58 12.39
N PHE A 501 26.34 4.55 11.27
CA PHE A 501 27.27 5.61 10.88
C PHE A 501 26.53 6.94 10.68
N LEU A 502 25.44 6.95 9.90
CA LEU A 502 24.67 8.17 9.62
C LEU A 502 23.96 8.73 10.86
N LYS A 503 23.47 7.88 11.77
CA LYS A 503 22.90 8.34 13.05
C LYS A 503 23.93 9.05 13.94
N ASN A 504 25.20 8.66 13.84
CA ASN A 504 26.29 9.23 14.63
C ASN A 504 27.05 10.35 13.91
N TYR A 505 26.81 10.55 12.61
CA TYR A 505 27.45 11.58 11.82
C TYR A 505 26.84 12.94 12.18
N ASN A 506 27.65 13.84 12.73
CA ASN A 506 27.21 15.18 13.12
C ASN A 506 28.03 16.23 12.37
N ASN A 507 27.35 17.02 11.54
CA ASN A 507 27.91 18.17 10.87
C ASN A 507 26.93 19.34 11.00
N SER A 508 27.35 20.45 11.61
CA SER A 508 26.49 21.62 11.86
C SER A 508 26.02 22.32 10.59
N ASN A 509 26.69 22.10 9.46
CA ASN A 509 26.37 22.74 8.18
C ASN A 509 25.33 21.96 7.37
N LEU A 510 25.14 20.66 7.66
CA LEU A 510 24.31 19.75 6.87
C LEU A 510 23.16 19.21 7.69
N THR A 511 21.97 19.16 7.11
CA THR A 511 20.87 18.34 7.62
C THR A 511 20.66 17.16 6.68
N ILE A 512 20.75 15.95 7.23
CA ILE A 512 20.75 14.71 6.46
C ILE A 512 19.50 13.91 6.85
N SER A 513 18.71 13.54 5.87
CA SER A 513 17.66 12.53 6.02
C SER A 513 17.99 11.33 5.16
N PHE A 514 17.89 10.14 5.72
CA PHE A 514 18.37 8.94 5.06
C PHE A 514 17.43 7.77 5.30
N SER A 515 17.49 6.81 4.39
CA SER A 515 16.81 5.53 4.53
C SER A 515 17.64 4.45 3.85
N ALA A 516 17.70 3.29 4.49
CA ALA A 516 18.14 2.05 3.85
C ALA A 516 16.92 1.16 3.60
N GLU A 517 17.04 0.18 2.71
CA GLU A 517 15.92 -0.72 2.39
C GLU A 517 15.44 -1.50 3.63
N ARG A 518 16.34 -1.86 4.55
CA ARG A 518 15.97 -2.51 5.82
C ARG A 518 15.37 -1.57 6.88
N SER A 519 15.51 -0.25 6.74
CA SER A 519 15.11 0.73 7.77
C SER A 519 13.63 0.62 8.14
N ILE A 520 12.77 0.39 7.14
CA ILE A 520 11.32 0.22 7.31
C ILE A 520 11.01 -1.01 8.18
N GLU A 521 11.64 -2.15 7.89
CA GLU A 521 11.43 -3.40 8.63
C GLU A 521 11.94 -3.27 10.08
N ASP A 522 13.12 -2.68 10.28
CA ASP A 522 13.71 -2.50 11.61
C ASP A 522 12.88 -1.56 12.50
N GLU A 523 12.37 -0.44 11.96
CA GLU A 523 11.57 0.52 12.72
C GLU A 523 10.18 -0.04 13.07
N ILE A 524 9.55 -0.82 12.19
CA ILE A 524 8.30 -1.54 12.50
C ILE A 524 8.53 -2.55 13.62
N ASN A 525 9.62 -3.33 13.55
CA ASN A 525 9.96 -4.29 14.59
C ASN A 525 10.29 -3.62 15.94
N ARG A 526 10.89 -2.41 15.91
CA ARG A 526 11.13 -1.61 17.11
C ARG A 526 9.82 -1.20 17.79
N GLU A 527 8.84 -0.74 17.01
CA GLU A 527 7.53 -0.36 17.53
C GLU A 527 6.81 -1.54 18.16
N SER A 528 6.70 -2.66 17.45
CA SER A 528 6.01 -3.85 17.92
C SER A 528 6.56 -4.32 19.27
N ASN A 529 7.88 -4.28 19.48
CA ASN A 529 8.47 -4.67 20.76
C ASN A 529 8.10 -3.72 21.91
N SER A 530 7.96 -2.43 21.63
CA SER A 530 7.60 -1.43 22.64
C SER A 530 6.16 -1.59 23.13
N ASP A 531 5.24 -1.93 22.22
CA ASP A 531 3.81 -2.04 22.50
C ASP A 531 3.44 -3.28 23.33
N ILE A 532 4.24 -4.36 23.27
CA ILE A 532 4.03 -5.57 24.09
C ILE A 532 3.86 -5.21 25.58
N SER A 533 4.64 -4.25 26.08
CA SER A 533 4.56 -3.82 27.48
C SER A 533 3.21 -3.18 27.84
N VAL A 534 2.65 -2.33 26.97
CA VAL A 534 1.36 -1.67 27.16
C VAL A 534 0.21 -2.66 27.08
N VAL A 535 0.29 -3.60 26.12
CA VAL A 535 -0.70 -4.69 25.96
C VAL A 535 -0.72 -5.60 27.20
N LEU A 536 0.43 -5.94 27.77
CA LEU A 536 0.49 -6.72 29.02
C LEU A 536 -0.17 -6.00 30.21
N ILE A 537 0.01 -4.67 30.33
CA ILE A 537 -0.67 -3.86 31.35
C ILE A 537 -2.18 -3.87 31.13
N SER A 538 -2.64 -3.76 29.87
CA SER A 538 -4.06 -3.85 29.52
C SER A 538 -4.66 -5.19 29.96
N TYR A 539 -3.98 -6.31 29.69
CA TYR A 539 -4.40 -7.63 30.17
C TYR A 539 -4.44 -7.72 31.69
N LEU A 540 -3.44 -7.19 32.39
CA LEU A 540 -3.41 -7.17 33.84
C LEU A 540 -4.62 -6.42 34.43
N VAL A 541 -4.97 -5.26 33.86
CA VAL A 541 -6.16 -4.49 34.29
C VAL A 541 -7.45 -5.28 34.06
N MET A 542 -7.60 -5.92 32.90
CA MET A 542 -8.73 -6.81 32.63
C MET A 542 -8.81 -7.97 33.64
N PHE A 543 -7.67 -8.57 33.98
CA PHE A 543 -7.62 -9.71 34.92
C PHE A 543 -8.02 -9.31 36.35
N VAL A 544 -7.54 -8.15 36.80
CA VAL A 544 -7.92 -7.59 38.10
C VAL A 544 -9.41 -7.30 38.13
N TYR A 545 -9.95 -6.70 37.07
CA TYR A 545 -11.39 -6.44 36.97
C TYR A 545 -12.20 -7.74 37.03
N ILE A 546 -11.87 -8.75 36.22
CA ILE A 546 -12.59 -10.03 36.17
C ILE A 546 -12.60 -10.71 37.53
N SER A 547 -11.45 -10.76 38.20
CA SER A 547 -11.30 -11.41 39.50
C SER A 547 -12.14 -10.74 40.60
N ILE A 548 -12.32 -9.42 40.52
CA ILE A 548 -13.12 -8.65 41.49
C ILE A 548 -14.62 -8.71 41.13
N ALA A 549 -14.97 -8.48 39.87
CA ALA A 549 -16.35 -8.32 39.41
C ALA A 549 -17.16 -9.64 39.43
N LEU A 550 -16.49 -10.80 39.39
CA LEU A 550 -17.15 -12.11 39.59
C LEU A 550 -17.56 -12.36 41.05
N GLY A 551 -16.91 -11.68 42.01
CA GLY A 551 -17.20 -11.80 43.45
C GLY A 551 -18.34 -10.89 43.88
N HIS A 552 -19.37 -11.45 44.54
CA HIS A 552 -20.45 -10.65 45.13
C HIS A 552 -20.06 -10.19 46.53
N ILE A 553 -19.78 -8.89 46.71
CA ILE A 553 -19.35 -8.32 47.99
C ILE A 553 -20.58 -8.05 48.85
N GLN A 554 -20.97 -9.00 49.71
CA GLN A 554 -22.07 -8.82 50.65
C GLN A 554 -21.63 -8.19 51.98
N SER A 555 -20.42 -8.50 52.45
CA SER A 555 -19.86 -7.99 53.72
C SER A 555 -18.34 -7.94 53.68
N CYS A 556 -17.74 -6.84 54.14
CA CYS A 556 -16.28 -6.68 54.20
C CYS A 556 -15.57 -7.76 55.03
N ARG A 557 -16.26 -8.39 56.01
CA ARG A 557 -15.69 -9.47 56.83
C ARG A 557 -15.67 -10.83 56.13
N ARG A 558 -16.56 -11.10 55.18
CA ARG A 558 -16.66 -12.37 54.44
C ARG A 558 -16.02 -12.31 53.04
N LEU A 559 -15.38 -11.18 52.72
CA LEU A 559 -14.83 -10.87 51.40
C LEU A 559 -13.89 -11.96 50.86
N LEU A 560 -13.01 -12.53 51.69
CA LEU A 560 -12.04 -13.56 51.26
C LEU A 560 -12.62 -14.99 51.14
N VAL A 561 -13.84 -15.22 51.65
CA VAL A 561 -14.55 -16.50 51.52
C VAL A 561 -15.40 -16.51 50.26
N ASP A 562 -16.15 -15.42 50.03
CA ASP A 562 -17.07 -15.27 48.90
C ASP A 562 -16.40 -14.71 47.63
N SER A 563 -15.11 -14.33 47.70
CA SER A 563 -14.34 -13.98 46.51
C SER A 563 -14.28 -15.16 45.55
N LYS A 564 -14.28 -14.83 44.25
CA LYS A 564 -14.18 -15.77 43.12
C LYS A 564 -12.88 -15.54 42.35
N ILE A 565 -11.82 -15.15 43.03
CA ILE A 565 -10.52 -14.84 42.43
C ILE A 565 -9.90 -16.09 41.81
N SER A 566 -9.96 -17.23 42.50
CA SER A 566 -9.45 -18.50 41.96
C SER A 566 -10.17 -18.92 40.68
N LEU A 567 -11.50 -18.74 40.64
CA LEU A 567 -12.34 -19.02 39.48
C LEU A 567 -12.06 -18.05 38.32
N GLY A 568 -11.86 -16.76 38.61
CA GLY A 568 -11.48 -15.75 37.62
C GLY A 568 -10.14 -16.06 36.96
N ILE A 569 -9.11 -16.39 37.76
CA ILE A 569 -7.79 -16.79 37.25
C ILE A 569 -7.91 -18.07 36.41
N ALA A 570 -8.66 -19.06 36.86
CA ALA A 570 -8.88 -20.29 36.10
C ALA A 570 -9.59 -20.03 34.76
N GLY A 571 -10.60 -19.16 34.75
CA GLY A 571 -11.28 -18.72 33.53
C GLY A 571 -10.32 -18.08 32.53
N ILE A 572 -9.47 -17.16 32.99
CA ILE A 572 -8.44 -16.52 32.15
C ILE A 572 -7.45 -17.55 31.59
N LEU A 573 -6.98 -18.49 32.41
CA LEU A 573 -6.07 -19.54 31.95
C LEU A 573 -6.71 -20.44 30.89
N ILE A 574 -8.01 -20.71 30.99
CA ILE A 574 -8.76 -21.48 29.98
C ILE A 574 -8.79 -20.73 28.65
N VAL A 575 -9.09 -19.42 28.69
CA VAL A 575 -9.10 -18.56 27.49
C VAL A 575 -7.70 -18.49 26.86
N LEU A 576 -6.64 -18.29 27.65
CA LEU A 576 -5.28 -18.25 27.09
C LEU A 576 -4.86 -19.62 26.53
N SER A 577 -5.32 -20.71 27.16
CA SER A 577 -5.07 -22.07 26.67
C SER A 577 -5.78 -22.34 25.35
N SER A 578 -6.98 -21.80 25.11
CA SER A 578 -7.70 -21.99 23.84
C SER A 578 -6.98 -21.31 22.67
N VAL A 579 -6.45 -20.10 22.90
CA VAL A 579 -5.60 -19.39 21.92
C VAL A 579 -4.33 -20.19 21.63
N ALA A 580 -3.66 -20.67 22.68
CA ALA A 580 -2.45 -21.50 22.55
C ALA A 580 -2.72 -22.81 21.78
N CYS A 581 -3.87 -23.45 22.02
CA CYS A 581 -4.29 -24.64 21.29
C CYS A 581 -4.52 -24.36 19.80
N SER A 582 -5.19 -23.25 19.47
CA SER A 582 -5.42 -22.83 18.08
C SER A 582 -4.09 -22.61 17.34
N ILE A 583 -3.16 -21.87 17.96
CA ILE A 583 -1.82 -21.63 17.38
C ILE A 583 -1.07 -22.95 17.19
N GLY A 584 -1.12 -23.85 18.19
CA GLY A 584 -0.48 -25.16 18.11
C GLY A 584 -1.03 -26.06 17.01
N ILE A 585 -2.36 -26.12 16.84
CA ILE A 585 -3.01 -26.93 15.78
C ILE A 585 -2.60 -26.44 14.39
N PHE A 586 -2.63 -25.14 14.14
CA PHE A 586 -2.25 -24.62 12.82
C PHE A 586 -0.74 -24.64 12.58
N SER A 587 0.07 -24.59 13.64
CA SER A 587 1.51 -24.86 13.54
C SER A 587 1.78 -26.31 13.11
N TYR A 588 0.98 -27.29 13.55
CA TYR A 588 1.05 -28.66 13.02
C TYR A 588 0.75 -28.77 11.52
N PHE A 589 -0.19 -27.95 11.03
CA PHE A 589 -0.49 -27.87 9.60
C PHE A 589 0.52 -27.01 8.81
N GLY A 590 1.51 -26.42 9.48
CA GLY A 590 2.54 -25.59 8.84
C GLY A 590 2.04 -24.21 8.38
N VAL A 591 0.91 -23.73 8.91
CA VAL A 591 0.42 -22.38 8.61
C VAL A 591 1.27 -21.37 9.39
N PRO A 592 1.92 -20.40 8.73
CA PRO A 592 2.76 -19.43 9.41
C PRO A 592 1.94 -18.49 10.28
N LEU A 593 2.55 -18.08 11.39
CA LEU A 593 2.01 -17.11 12.33
C LEU A 593 2.42 -15.69 11.92
N THR A 594 1.50 -14.72 12.09
CA THR A 594 1.74 -13.30 11.80
C THR A 594 1.68 -12.48 13.09
N LEU A 595 2.31 -11.29 13.11
CA LEU A 595 2.28 -10.40 14.28
C LEU A 595 0.83 -9.99 14.65
N ILE A 596 0.00 -9.67 13.64
CA ILE A 596 -1.41 -9.31 13.84
C ILE A 596 -2.17 -10.41 14.61
N VAL A 597 -1.88 -11.69 14.32
CA VAL A 597 -2.52 -12.83 14.99
C VAL A 597 -2.11 -12.89 16.47
N ILE A 598 -0.82 -12.69 16.77
CA ILE A 598 -0.30 -12.72 18.15
C ILE A 598 -0.93 -11.62 19.00
N GLU A 599 -1.17 -10.45 18.41
CA GLU A 599 -1.66 -9.27 19.12
C GLU A 599 -3.20 -9.27 19.27
N VAL A 600 -3.93 -9.54 18.19
CA VAL A 600 -5.40 -9.36 18.14
C VAL A 600 -6.17 -10.54 18.71
N ILE A 601 -5.74 -11.78 18.45
CA ILE A 601 -6.53 -12.96 18.82
C ILE A 601 -6.69 -13.12 20.33
N PRO A 602 -5.65 -12.98 21.17
CA PRO A 602 -5.84 -13.07 22.60
C PRO A 602 -6.84 -12.02 23.12
N PHE A 603 -6.86 -10.83 22.51
CA PHE A 603 -7.81 -9.79 22.88
C PHE A 603 -9.24 -10.17 22.48
N LEU A 604 -9.45 -10.65 21.25
CA LEU A 604 -10.75 -11.11 20.76
C LEU A 604 -11.30 -12.27 21.61
N VAL A 605 -10.52 -13.33 21.80
CA VAL A 605 -10.97 -14.54 22.50
C VAL A 605 -11.20 -14.26 23.99
N LEU A 606 -10.41 -13.37 24.60
CA LEU A 606 -10.69 -12.89 25.95
C LEU A 606 -12.00 -12.08 26.03
N ALA A 607 -12.46 -11.45 24.95
CA ALA A 607 -13.77 -10.79 24.94
C ALA A 607 -14.90 -11.79 25.12
N ILE A 608 -14.93 -12.76 24.21
CA ILE A 608 -16.00 -13.74 24.07
C ILE A 608 -15.99 -14.66 25.28
N GLY A 609 -14.80 -15.15 25.66
CA GLY A 609 -14.70 -16.12 26.73
C GLY A 609 -15.02 -15.56 28.11
N VAL A 610 -14.66 -14.30 28.37
CA VAL A 610 -15.02 -13.64 29.63
C VAL A 610 -16.52 -13.41 29.71
N ASP A 611 -17.19 -13.00 28.63
CA ASP A 611 -18.65 -12.83 28.65
C ASP A 611 -19.36 -14.13 29.00
N ASN A 612 -19.01 -15.21 28.30
CA ASN A 612 -19.52 -16.55 28.56
C ASN A 612 -19.35 -16.98 30.02
N ILE A 613 -18.17 -16.73 30.61
CA ILE A 613 -17.89 -16.98 32.02
C ILE A 613 -18.81 -16.15 32.93
N PHE A 614 -18.97 -14.85 32.65
CA PHE A 614 -19.84 -13.95 33.42
C PHE A 614 -21.30 -14.37 33.34
N ILE A 615 -21.80 -14.75 32.16
CA ILE A 615 -23.19 -15.20 31.99
C ILE A 615 -23.43 -16.47 32.82
N ILE A 616 -22.54 -17.48 32.77
CA ILE A 616 -22.70 -18.70 33.59
C ILE A 616 -22.68 -18.37 35.08
N VAL A 617 -21.70 -17.59 35.55
CA VAL A 617 -21.53 -17.34 36.99
C VAL A 617 -22.66 -16.48 37.55
N GLN A 618 -23.04 -15.40 36.86
CA GLN A 618 -24.10 -14.52 37.34
C GLN A 618 -25.48 -15.17 37.30
N THR A 619 -25.76 -16.00 36.29
CA THR A 619 -27.03 -16.74 36.24
C THR A 619 -27.12 -17.76 37.36
N LEU A 620 -26.01 -18.45 37.69
CA LEU A 620 -25.96 -19.35 38.85
C LEU A 620 -26.12 -18.59 40.18
N GLN A 621 -25.49 -17.42 40.32
CA GLN A 621 -25.61 -16.58 41.53
C GLN A 621 -27.03 -16.04 41.73
N ARG A 622 -27.79 -15.84 40.65
CA ARG A 622 -29.19 -15.39 40.67
C ARG A 622 -30.19 -16.53 40.83
N ASP A 623 -29.78 -17.77 40.58
CA ASP A 623 -30.66 -18.94 40.67
C ASP A 623 -30.80 -19.44 42.12
N GLU A 624 -32.01 -19.86 42.48
CA GLU A 624 -32.31 -20.44 43.79
C GLU A 624 -32.36 -21.98 43.67
N ARG A 625 -31.70 -22.66 44.61
CA ARG A 625 -31.72 -24.13 44.68
C ARG A 625 -33.08 -24.60 45.20
N LEU A 626 -33.73 -25.51 44.49
CA LEU A 626 -35.01 -26.08 44.94
C LEU A 626 -34.82 -26.99 46.17
N GLN A 627 -35.87 -27.14 46.99
CA GLN A 627 -35.79 -28.01 48.17
C GLN A 627 -35.49 -29.47 47.77
N GLY A 628 -34.38 -30.01 48.28
CA GLY A 628 -33.91 -31.38 47.97
C GLY A 628 -33.15 -31.52 46.64
N GLU A 629 -32.88 -30.43 45.91
CA GLU A 629 -32.05 -30.44 44.71
C GLU A 629 -30.56 -30.53 45.09
N THR A 630 -29.81 -31.44 44.45
CA THR A 630 -28.36 -31.57 44.64
C THR A 630 -27.59 -30.56 43.77
N LEU A 631 -26.37 -30.20 44.19
CA LEU A 631 -25.54 -29.18 43.52
C LEU A 631 -25.27 -29.50 42.03
N ASP A 632 -25.08 -30.77 41.68
CA ASP A 632 -24.91 -31.24 40.30
C ASP A 632 -26.16 -31.01 39.44
N LYS A 633 -27.36 -31.22 40.01
CA LYS A 633 -28.63 -30.95 39.32
C LYS A 633 -28.89 -29.45 39.16
N GLN A 634 -28.56 -28.65 40.17
CA GLN A 634 -28.68 -27.19 40.10
C GLN A 634 -27.79 -26.62 38.99
N ILE A 635 -26.49 -26.92 39.00
CA ILE A 635 -25.56 -26.43 37.97
C ILE A 635 -25.93 -27.00 36.60
N GLY A 636 -26.35 -28.26 36.52
CA GLY A 636 -26.88 -28.83 35.28
C GLY A 636 -28.07 -28.04 34.74
N ARG A 637 -29.06 -27.72 35.58
CA ARG A 637 -30.25 -26.96 35.19
C ARG A 637 -29.89 -25.55 34.71
N VAL A 638 -29.04 -24.84 35.46
CA VAL A 638 -28.57 -23.49 35.09
C VAL A 638 -27.81 -23.53 33.76
N LEU A 639 -26.90 -24.50 33.58
CA LEU A 639 -26.18 -24.67 32.33
C LEU A 639 -27.14 -24.99 31.17
N GLY A 640 -28.17 -25.81 31.39
CA GLY A 640 -29.19 -26.10 30.38
C GLY A 640 -29.98 -24.88 29.90
N ASP A 641 -30.18 -23.88 30.76
CA ASP A 641 -30.90 -22.64 30.42
C ASP A 641 -30.00 -21.64 29.68
N VAL A 642 -28.71 -21.62 30.00
CA VAL A 642 -27.74 -20.61 29.53
C VAL A 642 -26.91 -21.09 28.34
N ALA A 643 -26.43 -22.34 28.35
CA ALA A 643 -25.54 -22.88 27.34
C ALA A 643 -26.08 -22.82 25.90
N PRO A 644 -27.40 -22.96 25.63
CA PRO A 644 -27.90 -22.75 24.26
C PRO A 644 -27.68 -21.33 23.73
N SER A 645 -27.64 -20.33 24.62
CA SER A 645 -27.33 -18.95 24.23
C SER A 645 -25.85 -18.78 23.88
N MET A 646 -24.97 -19.33 24.71
CA MET A 646 -23.51 -19.31 24.48
C MET A 646 -23.14 -20.11 23.23
N PHE A 647 -23.79 -21.26 23.02
CA PHE A 647 -23.60 -22.06 21.83
C PHE A 647 -24.05 -21.30 20.58
N LEU A 648 -25.16 -20.56 20.65
CA LEU A 648 -25.62 -19.71 19.55
C LEU A 648 -24.59 -18.65 19.18
N SER A 649 -24.08 -17.88 20.15
CA SER A 649 -23.09 -16.84 19.88
C SER A 649 -21.79 -17.45 19.36
N SER A 650 -21.14 -18.32 20.14
CA SER A 650 -19.84 -18.90 19.77
C SER A 650 -19.87 -19.71 18.46
N PHE A 651 -20.97 -20.44 18.16
CA PHE A 651 -21.07 -21.17 16.89
C PHE A 651 -21.28 -20.21 15.70
N SER A 652 -22.07 -19.15 15.86
CA SER A 652 -22.26 -18.16 14.81
C SER A 652 -20.96 -17.41 14.49
N GLU A 653 -20.17 -17.06 15.51
CA GLU A 653 -18.86 -16.44 15.35
C GLU A 653 -17.86 -17.40 14.70
N THR A 654 -17.81 -18.65 15.14
CA THR A 654 -16.95 -19.69 14.55
C THR A 654 -17.21 -19.84 13.05
N VAL A 655 -18.49 -19.94 12.65
CA VAL A 655 -18.88 -20.07 11.24
C VAL A 655 -18.56 -18.78 10.47
N ALA A 656 -18.83 -17.61 11.03
CA ALA A 656 -18.52 -16.33 10.39
C ALA A 656 -17.01 -16.15 10.17
N PHE A 657 -16.18 -16.44 11.18
CA PHE A 657 -14.73 -16.36 11.05
C PHE A 657 -14.19 -17.38 10.04
N PHE A 658 -14.66 -18.63 10.05
CA PHE A 658 -14.25 -19.62 9.04
C PHE A 658 -14.68 -19.23 7.62
N LEU A 659 -15.84 -18.61 7.42
CA LEU A 659 -16.24 -18.11 6.11
C LEU A 659 -15.38 -16.92 5.64
N GLY A 660 -14.85 -16.11 6.57
CA GLY A 660 -13.87 -15.06 6.26
C GLY A 660 -12.55 -15.57 5.65
N THR A 661 -12.28 -16.88 5.75
CA THR A 661 -11.10 -17.51 5.13
C THR A 661 -11.17 -17.58 3.60
N LEU A 662 -12.35 -17.31 3.01
CA LEU A 662 -12.55 -17.23 1.57
C LEU A 662 -11.94 -15.96 0.95
N SER A 663 -11.52 -15.00 1.79
CA SER A 663 -10.78 -13.83 1.34
C SER A 663 -9.42 -14.20 0.73
N THR A 664 -9.05 -13.52 -0.35
CA THR A 664 -7.76 -13.71 -1.03
C THR A 664 -6.60 -13.09 -0.24
N MET A 665 -6.87 -12.13 0.66
CA MET A 665 -5.87 -11.46 1.48
C MET A 665 -5.27 -12.42 2.54
N PRO A 666 -3.95 -12.70 2.51
CA PRO A 666 -3.32 -13.63 3.44
C PRO A 666 -3.54 -13.28 4.91
N ALA A 667 -3.38 -12.00 5.28
CA ALA A 667 -3.56 -11.54 6.66
C ALA A 667 -4.97 -11.85 7.20
N VAL A 668 -6.02 -11.48 6.46
CA VAL A 668 -7.43 -11.76 6.83
C VAL A 668 -7.67 -13.26 6.90
N ARG A 669 -7.18 -14.02 5.90
CA ARG A 669 -7.37 -15.46 5.82
C ARG A 669 -6.72 -16.19 7.00
N THR A 670 -5.48 -15.88 7.34
CA THR A 670 -4.80 -16.46 8.51
C THR A 670 -5.51 -16.08 9.79
N PHE A 671 -5.86 -14.79 9.96
CA PHE A 671 -6.57 -14.30 11.13
C PHE A 671 -7.89 -15.05 11.34
N SER A 672 -8.71 -15.16 10.30
CA SER A 672 -9.98 -15.87 10.30
C SER A 672 -9.86 -17.35 10.68
N LEU A 673 -8.82 -18.05 10.19
CA LEU A 673 -8.54 -19.44 10.54
C LEU A 673 -8.24 -19.58 12.04
N PHE A 674 -7.26 -18.82 12.53
CA PHE A 674 -6.84 -18.90 13.93
C PHE A 674 -7.96 -18.46 14.90
N ALA A 675 -8.71 -17.41 14.55
CA ALA A 675 -9.80 -16.88 15.38
C ALA A 675 -10.96 -17.87 15.45
N GLY A 676 -11.41 -18.42 14.32
CA GLY A 676 -12.50 -19.39 14.27
C GLY A 676 -12.20 -20.65 15.10
N MET A 677 -10.98 -21.18 15.00
CA MET A 677 -10.57 -22.33 15.81
C MET A 677 -10.42 -21.99 17.30
N ALA A 678 -9.90 -20.79 17.63
CA ALA A 678 -9.73 -20.39 19.01
C ALA A 678 -11.07 -20.23 19.73
N VAL A 679 -12.07 -19.58 19.10
CA VAL A 679 -13.43 -19.43 19.66
C VAL A 679 -14.11 -20.79 19.83
N LEU A 680 -13.96 -21.70 18.87
CA LEU A 680 -14.52 -23.06 18.97
C LEU A 680 -13.93 -23.83 20.18
N ILE A 681 -12.61 -23.80 20.34
CA ILE A 681 -11.93 -24.47 21.45
C ILE A 681 -12.27 -23.81 22.78
N ASP A 682 -12.37 -22.48 22.80
CA ASP A 682 -12.76 -21.71 23.99
C ASP A 682 -14.13 -22.13 24.51
N PHE A 683 -15.13 -22.22 23.63
CA PHE A 683 -16.47 -22.72 23.98
C PHE A 683 -16.42 -24.15 24.56
N ILE A 684 -15.66 -25.06 23.91
CA ILE A 684 -15.54 -26.44 24.38
C ILE A 684 -14.91 -26.50 25.78
N LEU A 685 -13.84 -25.75 26.03
CA LEU A 685 -13.16 -25.72 27.33
C LEU A 685 -14.01 -25.05 28.42
N GLN A 686 -14.85 -24.07 28.07
CA GLN A 686 -15.77 -23.43 29.02
C GLN A 686 -16.90 -24.37 29.44
N VAL A 687 -17.57 -25.03 28.49
CA VAL A 687 -18.69 -25.94 28.82
C VAL A 687 -18.22 -27.22 29.54
N THR A 688 -16.92 -27.53 29.48
CA THR A 688 -16.32 -28.70 30.15
C THR A 688 -15.53 -28.32 31.40
N CYS A 689 -14.30 -27.82 31.21
CA CYS A 689 -13.34 -27.55 32.27
C CYS A 689 -13.84 -26.47 33.24
N PHE A 690 -14.35 -25.36 32.72
CA PHE A 690 -14.82 -24.26 33.57
C PHE A 690 -16.04 -24.66 34.42
N VAL A 691 -17.01 -25.37 33.86
CA VAL A 691 -18.18 -25.89 34.61
C VAL A 691 -17.74 -26.86 35.72
N SER A 692 -16.77 -27.74 35.47
CA SER A 692 -16.22 -28.62 36.50
C SER A 692 -15.51 -27.85 37.62
N LEU A 693 -14.76 -26.80 37.29
CA LEU A 693 -14.10 -25.93 38.26
C LEU A 693 -15.10 -25.09 39.07
N LEU A 694 -16.15 -24.60 38.42
CA LEU A 694 -17.27 -23.91 39.07
C LEU A 694 -17.95 -24.80 40.11
N GLY A 695 -18.19 -26.08 39.80
CA GLY A 695 -18.74 -27.05 40.74
C GLY A 695 -17.84 -27.28 41.97
N LEU A 696 -16.52 -27.31 41.76
CA LEU A 696 -15.54 -27.42 42.86
C LEU A 696 -15.50 -26.15 43.71
N ASP A 697 -15.60 -24.97 43.10
CA ASP A 697 -15.58 -23.69 43.80
C ASP A 697 -16.87 -23.45 44.63
N ILE A 698 -18.04 -23.82 44.12
CA ILE A 698 -19.28 -23.79 44.94
C ILE A 698 -19.17 -24.76 46.12
N LYS A 699 -18.61 -25.97 45.90
CA LYS A 699 -18.37 -26.94 46.97
C LYS A 699 -17.35 -26.43 48.00
N ARG A 700 -16.36 -25.62 47.58
CA ARG A 700 -15.43 -24.91 48.49
C ARG A 700 -16.18 -23.86 49.31
N GLN A 701 -17.03 -23.06 48.66
CA GLN A 701 -17.79 -21.98 49.30
C GLN A 701 -18.79 -22.53 50.34
N GLU A 702 -19.52 -23.60 50.03
CA GLU A 702 -20.39 -24.31 50.99
C GLU A 702 -19.60 -24.91 52.16
N GLY A 703 -18.32 -25.21 51.95
CA GLY A 703 -17.40 -25.72 52.98
C GLY A 703 -16.77 -24.64 53.87
N ASN A 704 -17.14 -23.37 53.73
CA ASN A 704 -16.62 -22.20 54.46
C ASN A 704 -15.08 -22.09 54.47
N ARG A 705 -14.44 -22.37 53.33
CA ARG A 705 -12.97 -22.26 53.17
C ARG A 705 -12.60 -20.98 52.41
N LEU A 706 -11.47 -20.37 52.76
CA LEU A 706 -10.93 -19.21 52.03
C LEU A 706 -10.60 -19.58 50.57
N ASP A 707 -10.70 -18.61 49.67
CA ASP A 707 -10.59 -18.80 48.20
C ASP A 707 -9.17 -19.18 47.75
N ILE A 708 -8.16 -18.37 48.08
CA ILE A 708 -6.75 -18.62 47.68
C ILE A 708 -6.07 -19.60 48.65
N LEU A 709 -6.40 -19.53 49.94
CA LEU A 709 -5.84 -20.36 51.00
C LEU A 709 -6.82 -21.47 51.38
N CYS A 710 -7.03 -22.41 50.46
CA CYS A 710 -8.01 -23.50 50.53
C CYS A 710 -7.93 -24.41 51.79
N CYS A 711 -6.86 -24.31 52.58
CA CYS A 711 -6.62 -25.11 53.78
C CYS A 711 -7.16 -24.49 55.07
N ILE A 712 -7.54 -23.20 55.07
CA ILE A 712 -8.01 -22.47 56.25
C ILE A 712 -9.54 -22.35 56.21
N LYS A 713 -10.20 -22.86 57.24
CA LYS A 713 -11.65 -22.68 57.45
C LYS A 713 -11.91 -21.41 58.26
N SER A 714 -12.90 -20.63 57.87
CA SER A 714 -13.39 -19.52 58.70
C SER A 714 -14.14 -20.06 59.92
N SER A 715 -13.97 -19.43 61.08
CA SER A 715 -14.46 -19.92 62.38
C SER A 715 -15.90 -19.52 62.73
N GLU A 716 -16.61 -18.82 61.86
CA GLU A 716 -17.96 -18.28 62.16
C GLU A 716 -19.11 -19.19 61.70
N GLU A 717 -20.19 -19.20 62.50
CA GLU A 717 -21.40 -20.01 62.31
C GLU A 717 -22.22 -19.61 61.07
N THR A 718 -22.89 -20.63 60.50
CA THR A 718 -23.84 -20.54 59.39
C THR A 718 -25.07 -19.72 59.75
N VAL A 719 -25.02 -18.40 59.58
CA VAL A 719 -26.24 -17.64 59.27
C VAL A 719 -26.59 -17.95 57.82
N GLY A 720 -27.80 -18.47 57.59
CA GLY A 720 -28.28 -18.85 56.27
C GLY A 720 -27.98 -17.76 55.25
N VAL A 721 -27.47 -18.16 54.08
CA VAL A 721 -27.10 -17.24 52.98
C VAL A 721 -28.35 -16.42 52.64
N GLN A 722 -28.43 -15.20 53.16
CA GLN A 722 -29.55 -14.31 52.89
C GLN A 722 -29.27 -13.66 51.53
N HIS A 723 -30.07 -14.06 50.55
CA HIS A 723 -29.92 -13.69 49.15
C HIS A 723 -29.98 -12.17 48.97
N SER A 724 -29.01 -11.60 48.25
CA SER A 724 -29.05 -10.20 47.83
C SER A 724 -28.76 -10.11 46.33
N GLU A 725 -29.71 -9.53 45.59
CA GLU A 725 -29.56 -9.26 44.16
C GLU A 725 -28.36 -8.32 43.92
N SER A 726 -27.63 -8.51 42.81
CA SER A 726 -26.50 -7.63 42.46
C SER A 726 -26.97 -6.17 42.27
N MET A 727 -26.18 -5.20 42.75
CA MET A 727 -26.49 -3.77 42.61
C MET A 727 -26.72 -3.37 41.15
N LEU A 728 -25.96 -3.96 40.23
CA LEU A 728 -26.08 -3.69 38.80
C LEU A 728 -27.40 -4.25 38.24
N PHE A 729 -27.83 -5.43 38.69
CA PHE A 729 -29.12 -6.00 38.31
C PHE A 729 -30.28 -5.15 38.85
N LEU A 730 -30.21 -4.71 40.11
CA LEU A 730 -31.20 -3.83 40.72
C LEU A 730 -31.31 -2.50 39.97
N PHE A 731 -30.18 -1.91 39.54
CA PHE A 731 -30.18 -0.71 38.71
C PHE A 731 -30.87 -0.94 37.36
N PHE A 732 -30.55 -2.03 36.67
CA PHE A 732 -31.17 -2.36 35.38
C PHE A 732 -32.68 -2.61 35.53
N LYS A 733 -33.09 -3.39 36.52
CA LYS A 733 -34.48 -3.77 36.80
C LYS A 733 -35.34 -2.58 37.25
N ASN A 734 -34.85 -1.75 38.17
CA ASN A 734 -35.68 -0.71 38.81
C ASN A 734 -35.57 0.66 38.15
N VAL A 735 -34.46 0.97 37.46
CA VAL A 735 -34.19 2.31 36.92
C VAL A 735 -34.08 2.29 35.39
N PHE A 736 -33.14 1.52 34.84
CA PHE A 736 -32.79 1.62 33.43
C PHE A 736 -33.87 1.06 32.49
N SER A 737 -34.27 -0.20 32.65
CA SER A 737 -35.25 -0.84 31.77
C SER A 737 -36.63 -0.16 31.78
N PRO A 738 -37.21 0.18 32.95
CA PRO A 738 -38.50 0.87 33.00
C PRO A 738 -38.46 2.26 32.38
N TYR A 739 -37.34 2.99 32.49
CA TYR A 739 -37.19 4.32 31.92
C TYR A 739 -37.04 4.27 30.39
N LEU A 740 -36.20 3.37 29.88
CA LEU A 740 -35.94 3.20 28.45
C LEU A 740 -37.21 2.80 27.67
N LEU A 741 -38.04 1.94 28.27
CA LEU A 741 -39.22 1.36 27.61
C LEU A 741 -40.50 2.21 27.78
N LYS A 742 -40.43 3.41 28.37
CA LYS A 742 -41.58 4.33 28.44
C LYS A 742 -42.07 4.73 27.05
N ASP A 743 -43.38 4.90 26.91
CA ASP A 743 -44.05 5.22 25.63
C ASP A 743 -43.53 6.48 24.93
N TRP A 744 -43.03 7.48 25.66
CA TRP A 744 -42.47 8.70 25.08
C TRP A 744 -40.97 8.60 24.75
N MET A 745 -40.23 7.72 25.43
CA MET A 745 -38.78 7.54 25.21
C MET A 745 -38.50 6.68 23.98
N ARG A 746 -39.30 5.63 23.76
CA ARG A 746 -39.11 4.69 22.65
C ARG A 746 -39.07 5.36 21.26
N PRO A 747 -39.98 6.30 20.89
CA PRO A 747 -39.88 7.02 19.63
C PRO A 747 -38.62 7.88 19.50
N ILE A 748 -38.18 8.52 20.60
CA ILE A 748 -36.97 9.37 20.61
C ILE A 748 -35.74 8.51 20.31
N VAL A 749 -35.61 7.34 20.94
CA VAL A 749 -34.51 6.41 20.70
C VAL A 749 -34.47 6.00 19.23
N ILE A 750 -35.59 5.58 18.63
CA ILE A 750 -35.63 5.20 17.21
C ILE A 750 -35.21 6.36 16.31
N ALA A 751 -35.73 7.58 16.56
CA ALA A 751 -35.39 8.76 15.76
C ALA A 751 -33.88 9.07 15.80
N VAL A 752 -33.26 9.02 16.99
CA VAL A 752 -31.82 9.28 17.16
C VAL A 752 -30.97 8.24 16.44
N PHE A 753 -31.25 6.95 16.62
CA PHE A 753 -30.46 5.88 15.99
C PHE A 753 -30.61 5.86 14.46
N VAL A 754 -31.80 6.14 13.93
CA VAL A 754 -32.00 6.31 12.48
C VAL A 754 -31.26 7.55 11.97
N GLY A 755 -31.22 8.64 12.74
CA GLY A 755 -30.42 9.83 12.39
C GLY A 755 -28.92 9.55 12.31
N ILE A 756 -28.37 8.80 13.27
CA ILE A 756 -26.96 8.37 13.27
C ILE A 756 -26.69 7.46 12.05
N LEU A 757 -27.61 6.54 11.74
CA LEU A 757 -27.52 5.68 10.57
C LEU A 757 -27.53 6.49 9.26
N SER A 758 -28.44 7.47 9.15
CA SER A 758 -28.53 8.35 7.98
C SER A 758 -27.27 9.17 7.80
N PHE A 759 -26.70 9.70 8.89
CA PHE A 759 -25.43 10.42 8.86
C PHE A 759 -24.28 9.52 8.39
N SER A 760 -24.13 8.34 8.99
CA SER A 760 -23.06 7.39 8.66
C SER A 760 -23.14 6.92 7.20
N THR A 761 -24.35 6.66 6.71
CA THR A 761 -24.59 6.29 5.30
C THR A 761 -24.23 7.43 4.35
N ALA A 762 -24.39 8.69 4.77
CA ALA A 762 -24.09 9.83 3.92
C ALA A 762 -22.57 10.01 3.72
N VAL A 763 -21.77 9.77 4.76
CA VAL A 763 -20.31 9.98 4.75
C VAL A 763 -19.50 8.75 4.29
N ILE A 764 -20.13 7.57 4.17
CA ILE A 764 -19.43 6.29 3.92
C ILE A 764 -18.53 6.30 2.67
N HIS A 765 -18.92 7.02 1.62
CA HIS A 765 -18.17 7.07 0.37
C HIS A 765 -16.89 7.93 0.44
N ASN A 766 -16.73 8.74 1.49
CA ASN A 766 -15.56 9.58 1.72
C ASN A 766 -14.51 8.91 2.61
N VAL A 767 -14.68 7.63 2.96
CA VAL A 767 -13.66 6.88 3.70
C VAL A 767 -12.43 6.70 2.81
N GLU A 768 -11.29 7.19 3.28
CA GLU A 768 -10.02 7.11 2.54
C GLU A 768 -9.59 5.64 2.38
N ILE A 769 -9.01 5.30 1.24
CA ILE A 769 -8.54 3.94 0.93
C ILE A 769 -7.01 3.95 0.92
N GLY A 770 -6.40 3.00 1.62
CA GLY A 770 -4.95 2.88 1.69
C GLY A 770 -4.40 2.86 3.11
N LEU A 771 -3.10 2.64 3.23
CA LEU A 771 -2.34 2.85 4.45
C LEU A 771 -1.12 3.68 4.08
N ASP A 772 -1.07 4.91 4.58
CA ASP A 772 0.11 5.75 4.39
C ASP A 772 1.29 5.17 5.17
N GLN A 773 2.43 5.08 4.50
CA GLN A 773 3.64 4.43 5.03
C GLN A 773 4.21 5.18 6.25
N SER A 774 3.99 6.49 6.33
CA SER A 774 4.38 7.28 7.49
C SER A 774 3.64 6.86 8.77
N LEU A 775 2.40 6.34 8.65
CA LEU A 775 1.62 5.90 9.81
C LEU A 775 2.12 4.60 10.42
N SER A 776 2.94 3.81 9.70
CA SER A 776 3.55 2.59 10.24
C SER A 776 4.84 2.83 11.00
N MET A 777 5.29 4.08 11.08
CA MET A 777 6.52 4.45 11.75
C MET A 777 6.28 5.03 13.16
N PRO A 778 7.22 4.84 14.09
CA PRO A 778 7.26 5.58 15.35
C PRO A 778 7.27 7.09 15.14
N ASP A 779 6.62 7.85 16.03
CA ASP A 779 6.65 9.33 16.04
C ASP A 779 8.08 9.91 16.11
N ASP A 780 9.05 9.17 16.69
CA ASP A 780 10.45 9.56 16.85
C ASP A 780 11.39 8.97 15.79
N SER A 781 10.84 8.38 14.72
CA SER A 781 11.64 7.71 13.68
C SER A 781 12.25 8.68 12.69
N TYR A 782 13.55 8.47 12.39
CA TYR A 782 14.26 9.19 11.32
C TYR A 782 13.67 8.93 9.92
N VAL A 783 12.92 7.84 9.74
CA VAL A 783 12.26 7.50 8.47
C VAL A 783 11.09 8.45 8.18
N ILE A 784 10.45 9.02 9.21
CA ILE A 784 9.39 10.04 9.02
C ILE A 784 9.98 11.30 8.40
N ASP A 785 11.13 11.76 8.88
CA ASP A 785 11.83 12.92 8.32
C ASP A 785 12.23 12.65 6.86
N TYR A 786 12.68 11.44 6.56
CA TYR A 786 12.97 11.00 5.19
C TYR A 786 11.73 11.07 4.28
N PHE A 787 10.58 10.52 4.69
CA PHE A 787 9.34 10.62 3.90
C PHE A 787 8.86 12.06 3.70
N SER A 788 8.97 12.89 4.74
CA SER A 788 8.64 14.32 4.65
C SER A 788 9.51 15.00 3.60
N HIS A 789 10.82 14.72 3.60
CA HIS A 789 11.76 15.28 2.64
C HIS A 789 11.62 14.71 1.21
N ILE A 790 11.26 13.45 1.03
CA ILE A 790 10.85 12.93 -0.29
C ILE A 790 9.68 13.76 -0.83
N SER A 791 8.64 13.94 -0.02
CA SER A 791 7.41 14.62 -0.47
C SER A 791 7.63 16.09 -0.85
N LYS A 792 8.67 16.72 -0.27
CA LYS A 792 8.98 18.13 -0.45
C LYS A 792 10.01 18.39 -1.55
N TYR A 793 11.03 17.54 -1.69
CA TYR A 793 12.21 17.84 -2.51
C TYR A 793 12.35 16.96 -3.76
N LEU A 794 12.00 15.67 -3.70
CA LEU A 794 12.18 14.78 -4.86
C LEU A 794 11.29 15.22 -6.03
N HIS A 795 11.78 15.04 -7.25
CA HIS A 795 11.06 15.31 -8.50
C HIS A 795 10.74 14.04 -9.29
N ALA A 796 11.54 12.99 -9.10
CA ALA A 796 11.28 11.66 -9.64
C ALA A 796 10.72 10.72 -8.56
N GLY A 797 9.74 9.90 -8.96
CA GLY A 797 9.22 8.81 -8.15
C GLY A 797 9.95 7.49 -8.41
N PRO A 798 9.37 6.35 -7.96
CA PRO A 798 9.95 5.03 -8.21
C PRO A 798 10.04 4.70 -9.71
N PRO A 799 11.04 3.93 -10.14
CA PRO A 799 11.12 3.45 -11.51
C PRO A 799 9.99 2.45 -11.81
N VAL A 800 9.56 2.44 -13.07
CA VAL A 800 8.61 1.47 -13.63
C VAL A 800 9.20 0.84 -14.89
N TYR A 801 9.08 -0.47 -14.97
CA TYR A 801 9.59 -1.30 -16.05
C TYR A 801 8.41 -1.83 -16.84
N PHE A 802 8.23 -1.36 -18.08
CA PHE A 802 7.28 -1.96 -19.00
C PHE A 802 7.92 -3.20 -19.60
N VAL A 803 7.55 -4.36 -19.06
CA VAL A 803 8.10 -5.67 -19.45
C VAL A 803 7.27 -6.22 -20.60
N LEU A 804 7.95 -6.55 -21.69
CA LEU A 804 7.39 -7.32 -22.81
C LEU A 804 7.81 -8.78 -22.62
N GLU A 805 6.82 -9.64 -22.39
CA GLU A 805 7.00 -11.08 -22.19
C GLU A 805 7.61 -11.79 -23.41
N GLU A 806 8.17 -12.97 -23.16
CA GLU A 806 8.72 -13.85 -24.19
C GLU A 806 7.68 -14.24 -25.26
N GLY A 807 8.09 -14.23 -26.53
CA GLY A 807 7.26 -14.63 -27.67
C GLY A 807 7.10 -13.58 -28.76
N HIS A 808 7.54 -12.34 -28.50
CA HIS A 808 7.57 -11.29 -29.51
C HIS A 808 8.72 -11.47 -30.50
N ASN A 809 8.44 -11.34 -31.80
CA ASN A 809 9.47 -11.48 -32.83
C ASN A 809 10.14 -10.13 -33.14
N TYR A 810 11.30 -9.88 -32.53
CA TYR A 810 12.10 -8.67 -32.79
C TYR A 810 12.87 -8.67 -34.12
N THR A 811 12.94 -9.82 -34.80
CA THR A 811 13.74 -9.95 -36.03
C THR A 811 13.00 -9.52 -37.30
N SER A 812 11.67 -9.37 -37.23
CA SER A 812 10.83 -8.92 -38.34
C SER A 812 10.59 -7.40 -38.30
N LEU A 813 10.42 -6.77 -39.45
CA LEU A 813 10.15 -5.32 -39.53
C LEU A 813 8.87 -4.92 -38.80
N GLU A 814 7.81 -5.72 -38.93
CA GLU A 814 6.52 -5.48 -38.25
C GLU A 814 6.69 -5.56 -36.72
N GLY A 815 7.40 -6.57 -36.21
CA GLY A 815 7.65 -6.71 -34.78
C GLY A 815 8.53 -5.58 -34.23
N GLN A 816 9.48 -5.07 -35.02
CA GLN A 816 10.27 -3.89 -34.66
C GLN A 816 9.40 -2.63 -34.60
N ASN A 817 8.52 -2.41 -35.59
CA ASN A 817 7.64 -1.23 -35.67
C ASN A 817 6.63 -1.13 -34.52
N MET A 818 6.20 -2.26 -33.97
CA MET A 818 5.32 -2.31 -32.80
C MET A 818 5.99 -1.83 -31.50
N VAL A 819 7.33 -1.83 -31.44
CA VAL A 819 8.07 -1.55 -30.21
C VAL A 819 8.82 -0.21 -30.25
N CYS A 820 9.49 0.10 -31.35
CA CYS A 820 10.42 1.22 -31.45
C CYS A 820 9.77 2.62 -31.42
N GLY A 821 10.51 3.66 -31.03
CA GLY A 821 10.05 5.07 -31.03
C GLY A 821 10.66 5.92 -32.15
N GLY A 822 11.64 5.39 -32.89
CA GLY A 822 12.34 6.10 -33.95
C GLY A 822 11.61 6.22 -35.30
N MET A 823 12.35 6.69 -36.31
CA MET A 823 11.89 6.85 -37.69
C MET A 823 11.34 5.54 -38.29
N GLY A 824 10.10 5.57 -38.80
CA GLY A 824 9.44 4.44 -39.48
C GLY A 824 8.74 3.44 -38.54
N CYS A 825 8.68 3.73 -37.24
CA CYS A 825 7.88 2.99 -36.27
C CYS A 825 6.40 3.39 -36.34
N ASN A 826 5.52 2.59 -35.74
CA ASN A 826 4.11 2.94 -35.66
C ASN A 826 3.88 4.04 -34.61
N ASN A 827 2.87 4.89 -34.81
CA ASN A 827 2.51 5.95 -33.86
C ASN A 827 1.92 5.39 -32.54
N ASP A 828 1.48 4.14 -32.54
CA ASP A 828 0.94 3.40 -31.40
C ASP A 828 1.91 2.32 -30.89
N SER A 829 3.22 2.47 -31.18
CA SER A 829 4.25 1.58 -30.65
C SER A 829 4.36 1.69 -29.12
N LEU A 830 4.98 0.68 -28.49
CA LEU A 830 5.22 0.65 -27.05
C LEU A 830 5.92 1.92 -26.56
N VAL A 831 7.05 2.27 -27.17
CA VAL A 831 7.86 3.43 -26.77
C VAL A 831 7.10 4.73 -26.98
N GLN A 832 6.38 4.88 -28.10
CA GLN A 832 5.61 6.09 -28.40
C GLN A 832 4.42 6.27 -27.45
N GLN A 833 3.74 5.19 -27.06
CA GLN A 833 2.63 5.27 -26.10
C GLN A 833 3.12 5.70 -24.70
N VAL A 834 4.25 5.16 -24.23
CA VAL A 834 4.83 5.56 -22.94
C VAL A 834 5.36 6.99 -23.00
N PHE A 835 5.95 7.41 -24.12
CA PHE A 835 6.33 8.81 -24.35
C PHE A 835 5.12 9.76 -24.29
N ASN A 836 4.04 9.42 -25.01
CA ASN A 836 2.80 10.20 -24.98
C ASN A 836 2.19 10.24 -23.57
N ALA A 837 2.36 9.18 -22.78
CA ALA A 837 1.93 9.17 -21.39
C ALA A 837 2.77 10.10 -20.50
N ALA A 838 4.09 10.22 -20.74
CA ALA A 838 4.98 11.11 -20.00
C ALA A 838 4.64 12.59 -20.22
N GLU A 839 4.22 12.96 -21.43
CA GLU A 839 3.77 14.33 -21.77
C GLU A 839 2.57 14.80 -20.93
N ILE A 840 1.76 13.86 -20.40
CA ILE A 840 0.62 14.12 -19.50
C ILE A 840 0.86 13.52 -18.12
N GLY A 841 2.07 13.66 -17.59
CA GLY A 841 2.50 13.06 -16.34
C GLY A 841 1.65 13.38 -15.11
N SER A 842 0.94 14.52 -15.09
CA SER A 842 -0.02 14.84 -14.02
C SER A 842 -1.23 13.90 -13.99
N TYR A 843 -1.63 13.33 -15.13
CA TYR A 843 -2.78 12.41 -15.26
C TYR A 843 -2.36 10.94 -15.25
N THR A 844 -1.27 10.59 -15.96
CA THR A 844 -0.80 9.20 -16.10
C THR A 844 0.16 8.78 -14.98
N ARG A 845 0.72 9.75 -14.25
CA ARG A 845 1.77 9.56 -13.24
C ARG A 845 3.06 8.95 -13.80
N ILE A 846 3.29 9.05 -15.10
CA ILE A 846 4.58 8.74 -15.74
C ILE A 846 5.30 10.08 -15.96
N GLY A 847 6.52 10.23 -15.42
CA GLY A 847 7.20 11.53 -15.41
C GLY A 847 8.12 11.77 -16.61
N TYR A 848 8.72 10.71 -17.16
CA TYR A 848 9.83 10.82 -18.11
C TYR A 848 9.66 9.86 -19.30
N ALA A 849 10.35 10.13 -20.41
CA ALA A 849 10.33 9.22 -21.56
C ALA A 849 10.98 7.86 -21.21
N PRO A 850 10.56 6.77 -21.88
CA PRO A 850 11.17 5.45 -21.68
C PRO A 850 12.57 5.37 -22.31
N SER A 851 13.47 4.68 -21.62
CA SER A 851 14.73 4.21 -22.21
C SER A 851 14.45 3.02 -23.13
N SER A 852 14.95 3.11 -24.37
CA SER A 852 14.67 2.13 -25.43
C SER A 852 15.96 1.52 -25.96
N TRP A 853 16.21 0.26 -25.59
CA TRP A 853 17.39 -0.50 -26.04
C TRP A 853 17.37 -0.74 -27.56
N ILE A 854 16.18 -0.88 -28.16
CA ILE A 854 16.05 -1.22 -29.58
C ILE A 854 16.36 0.00 -30.47
N ASP A 855 15.98 1.20 -30.04
CA ASP A 855 16.28 2.44 -30.78
C ASP A 855 17.80 2.74 -30.73
N ASP A 856 18.43 2.59 -29.55
CA ASP A 856 19.88 2.72 -29.42
C ASP A 856 20.65 1.63 -30.19
N TYR A 857 20.13 0.40 -30.22
CA TYR A 857 20.70 -0.68 -31.02
C TYR A 857 20.68 -0.36 -32.52
N PHE A 858 19.55 0.12 -33.05
CA PHE A 858 19.47 0.50 -34.46
C PHE A 858 20.43 1.64 -34.78
N ASP A 859 20.54 2.63 -33.91
CA ASP A 859 21.49 3.73 -34.07
C ASP A 859 22.95 3.28 -34.00
N TRP A 860 23.26 2.29 -33.17
CA TRP A 860 24.59 1.71 -33.05
C TRP A 860 25.00 0.90 -34.29
N VAL A 861 24.08 0.11 -34.87
CA VAL A 861 24.32 -0.72 -36.07
C VAL A 861 24.37 0.10 -37.36
N LYS A 862 23.74 1.28 -37.41
CA LYS A 862 23.69 2.13 -38.61
C LYS A 862 25.08 2.30 -39.24
N PRO A 863 25.26 2.04 -40.55
CA PRO A 863 26.57 2.12 -41.20
C PRO A 863 27.15 3.54 -41.28
N GLN A 864 26.33 4.57 -41.04
CA GLN A 864 26.77 5.95 -40.86
C GLN A 864 27.50 6.16 -39.52
N SER A 865 27.19 5.34 -38.51
CA SER A 865 27.93 5.32 -37.26
C SER A 865 29.25 4.55 -37.45
N SER A 866 30.30 4.97 -36.75
CA SER A 866 31.57 4.23 -36.68
C SER A 866 31.60 3.22 -35.54
N CYS A 867 30.45 2.93 -34.91
CA CYS A 867 30.34 2.09 -33.72
C CYS A 867 30.50 0.59 -34.06
N CYS A 868 29.62 0.04 -34.88
CA CYS A 868 29.65 -1.38 -35.22
C CYS A 868 30.70 -1.69 -36.29
N ARG A 869 31.79 -2.34 -35.89
CA ARG A 869 32.82 -2.85 -36.79
C ARG A 869 33.20 -4.28 -36.43
N VAL A 870 33.66 -5.03 -37.42
CA VAL A 870 34.12 -6.41 -37.29
C VAL A 870 35.45 -6.60 -38.00
N TYR A 871 36.30 -7.49 -37.48
CA TYR A 871 37.53 -7.88 -38.17
C TYR A 871 37.19 -8.68 -39.43
N ASN A 872 37.75 -8.27 -40.57
CA ASN A 872 37.48 -8.89 -41.87
C ASN A 872 37.88 -10.39 -41.92
N THR A 873 38.90 -10.79 -41.15
CA THR A 873 39.44 -12.17 -41.15
C THR A 873 38.71 -13.11 -40.19
N THR A 874 38.28 -12.63 -39.02
CA THR A 874 37.71 -13.46 -37.95
C THR A 874 36.20 -13.27 -37.77
N GLY A 875 35.63 -12.19 -38.31
CA GLY A 875 34.24 -11.80 -38.09
C GLY A 875 33.93 -11.39 -36.64
N GLN A 876 34.95 -11.23 -35.79
CA GLN A 876 34.79 -10.82 -34.40
C GLN A 876 34.57 -9.32 -34.28
N PHE A 877 33.89 -8.90 -33.20
CA PHE A 877 33.63 -7.51 -32.89
C PHE A 877 34.94 -6.71 -32.73
N CYS A 878 35.02 -5.56 -33.39
CA CYS A 878 36.13 -4.62 -33.32
C CYS A 878 35.66 -3.31 -32.67
N ASN A 879 36.05 -3.09 -31.42
CA ASN A 879 35.71 -1.90 -30.63
C ASN A 879 36.04 -0.61 -31.39
N ALA A 880 35.16 0.39 -31.35
CA ALA A 880 35.30 1.68 -32.04
C ALA A 880 36.62 2.43 -31.73
N SER A 881 37.20 2.22 -30.56
CA SER A 881 38.48 2.83 -30.17
C SER A 881 39.68 2.34 -31.00
N VAL A 882 39.63 1.10 -31.50
CA VAL A 882 40.73 0.45 -32.23
C VAL A 882 40.95 1.10 -33.61
N THR A 883 42.20 1.36 -33.99
CA THR A 883 42.55 2.02 -35.27
C THR A 883 43.02 1.07 -36.36
N ASP A 884 42.93 -0.24 -36.15
CA ASP A 884 43.38 -1.28 -37.08
C ASP A 884 42.62 -1.20 -38.42
N PRO A 885 43.32 -1.15 -39.58
CA PRO A 885 42.72 -1.10 -40.90
C PRO A 885 41.95 -2.37 -41.30
N SER A 886 42.16 -3.49 -40.61
CA SER A 886 41.43 -4.75 -40.86
C SER A 886 39.99 -4.76 -40.34
N CYS A 887 39.56 -3.71 -39.61
CA CYS A 887 38.20 -3.57 -39.12
C CYS A 887 37.28 -2.92 -40.17
N THR A 888 36.32 -3.68 -40.66
CA THR A 888 35.28 -3.24 -41.59
C THR A 888 33.97 -2.95 -40.86
N ARG A 889 33.11 -2.10 -41.41
CA ARG A 889 31.77 -1.83 -40.85
C ARG A 889 30.92 -3.09 -40.85
N CYS A 890 30.10 -3.28 -39.82
CA CYS A 890 29.19 -4.43 -39.72
C CYS A 890 28.20 -4.48 -40.88
N ARG A 891 27.62 -3.33 -41.23
CA ARG A 891 26.68 -3.19 -42.34
C ARG A 891 27.33 -2.35 -43.45
N PRO A 892 27.11 -2.69 -44.73
CA PRO A 892 27.65 -1.92 -45.83
C PRO A 892 26.96 -0.56 -45.94
N LEU A 893 27.65 0.46 -46.45
CA LEU A 893 27.07 1.78 -46.73
C LEU A 893 26.26 1.77 -48.05
N THR A 894 25.42 0.76 -48.26
CA THR A 894 24.50 0.62 -49.41
C THR A 894 23.08 1.01 -48.99
N GLN A 895 22.16 1.22 -49.94
CA GLN A 895 20.75 1.51 -49.62
C GLN A 895 20.12 0.40 -48.77
N GLU A 896 20.39 -0.87 -49.09
CA GLU A 896 19.95 -2.02 -48.27
C GLU A 896 20.61 -2.02 -46.89
N GLY A 897 21.90 -1.69 -46.80
CA GLY A 897 22.65 -1.62 -45.55
C GLY A 897 22.16 -0.55 -44.58
N LYS A 898 21.54 0.53 -45.09
CA LYS A 898 20.92 1.60 -44.30
C LYS A 898 19.58 1.21 -43.68
N GLN A 899 18.91 0.17 -44.19
CA GLN A 899 17.67 -0.34 -43.58
C GLN A 899 17.97 -1.04 -42.26
N ARG A 900 16.93 -1.16 -41.42
CA ARG A 900 17.03 -1.84 -40.13
C ARG A 900 17.50 -3.29 -40.30
N PRO A 901 18.35 -3.81 -39.40
CA PRO A 901 18.77 -5.20 -39.44
C PRO A 901 17.56 -6.12 -39.22
N GLN A 902 17.37 -7.08 -40.12
CA GLN A 902 16.28 -8.06 -40.07
C GLN A 902 16.86 -9.49 -40.07
N GLY A 903 16.11 -10.44 -39.53
CA GLY A 903 16.50 -11.85 -39.50
C GLY A 903 17.83 -12.10 -38.78
N LYS A 904 18.77 -12.76 -39.47
CA LYS A 904 20.05 -13.20 -38.87
C LYS A 904 20.98 -12.06 -38.49
N ASP A 905 20.98 -10.96 -39.26
CA ASP A 905 21.83 -9.80 -38.98
C ASP A 905 21.49 -9.18 -37.62
N PHE A 906 20.18 -9.12 -37.30
CA PHE A 906 19.70 -8.61 -36.01
C PHE A 906 20.30 -9.40 -34.84
N MET A 907 20.24 -10.73 -34.88
CA MET A 907 20.76 -11.58 -33.82
C MET A 907 22.29 -11.68 -33.80
N THR A 908 22.96 -11.38 -34.92
CA THR A 908 24.42 -11.42 -34.99
C THR A 908 25.05 -10.21 -34.29
N PHE A 909 24.47 -9.01 -34.47
CA PHE A 909 25.04 -7.77 -33.93
C PHE A 909 24.51 -7.40 -32.53
N LEU A 910 23.33 -7.89 -32.13
CA LEU A 910 22.74 -7.58 -30.83
C LEU A 910 23.62 -7.98 -29.63
N PRO A 911 24.21 -9.19 -29.58
CA PRO A 911 25.14 -9.54 -28.49
C PRO A 911 26.39 -8.66 -28.46
N MET A 912 26.86 -8.19 -29.63
CA MET A 912 28.01 -7.28 -29.71
C MET A 912 27.67 -5.91 -29.12
N PHE A 913 26.49 -5.38 -29.44
CA PHE A 913 25.96 -4.13 -28.88
C PHE A 913 25.86 -4.18 -27.35
N LEU A 914 25.27 -5.24 -26.80
CA LEU A 914 25.10 -5.40 -25.35
C LEU A 914 26.43 -5.64 -24.61
N SER A 915 27.50 -6.01 -25.33
CA SER A 915 28.85 -6.12 -24.79
C SER A 915 29.72 -4.87 -25.01
N ASP A 916 29.25 -3.92 -25.82
CA ASP A 916 30.04 -2.74 -26.18
C ASP A 916 29.97 -1.67 -25.09
N ASN A 917 31.14 -1.17 -24.71
CA ASN A 917 31.29 -0.15 -23.67
C ASN A 917 31.22 1.25 -24.31
N PRO A 918 30.52 2.21 -23.68
CA PRO A 918 30.52 3.58 -24.14
C PRO A 918 31.95 4.14 -24.13
N ASN A 919 32.36 4.74 -25.25
CA ASN A 919 33.68 5.32 -25.45
C ASN A 919 33.58 6.67 -26.18
N PRO A 920 34.60 7.55 -26.14
CA PRO A 920 34.53 8.87 -26.78
C PRO A 920 34.19 8.85 -28.29
N LYS A 921 34.54 7.77 -29.00
CA LYS A 921 34.21 7.60 -30.43
C LYS A 921 32.80 7.04 -30.65
N CYS A 922 32.25 6.33 -29.67
CA CYS A 922 30.93 5.73 -29.69
C CYS A 922 30.28 5.77 -28.30
N GLY A 923 29.44 6.78 -28.05
CA GLY A 923 28.72 6.92 -26.78
C GLY A 923 27.50 6.00 -26.62
N LYS A 924 27.10 5.24 -27.65
CA LYS A 924 25.88 4.42 -27.68
C LYS A 924 26.14 2.93 -27.37
N GLY A 925 27.15 2.61 -26.57
CA GLY A 925 27.42 1.23 -26.17
C GLY A 925 26.31 0.70 -25.23
N GLY A 926 25.76 -0.47 -25.52
CA GLY A 926 24.60 -1.02 -24.82
C GLY A 926 24.90 -1.68 -23.47
N HIS A 927 26.19 -1.88 -23.12
CA HIS A 927 26.58 -2.68 -21.96
C HIS A 927 26.15 -2.09 -20.62
N ALA A 928 26.31 -0.77 -20.43
CA ALA A 928 26.01 -0.12 -19.15
C ALA A 928 24.50 -0.07 -18.84
N ALA A 929 23.65 0.15 -19.85
CA ALA A 929 22.23 0.43 -19.66
C ALA A 929 21.31 -0.77 -19.96
N TYR A 930 21.67 -1.60 -20.94
CA TYR A 930 20.74 -2.56 -21.55
C TYR A 930 21.14 -4.03 -21.43
N ASN A 931 22.34 -4.33 -20.94
CA ASN A 931 22.79 -5.72 -20.77
C ASN A 931 21.85 -6.53 -19.87
N SER A 932 21.35 -5.93 -18.78
CA SER A 932 20.33 -6.54 -17.92
C SER A 932 18.90 -6.42 -18.46
N ALA A 933 18.67 -5.59 -19.49
CA ALA A 933 17.34 -5.31 -20.03
C ALA A 933 16.88 -6.28 -21.11
N VAL A 934 17.79 -7.05 -21.69
CA VAL A 934 17.52 -7.95 -22.82
C VAL A 934 18.00 -9.35 -22.48
N ASN A 935 17.04 -10.29 -22.38
CA ASN A 935 17.36 -11.70 -22.22
C ASN A 935 17.46 -12.42 -23.56
N PHE A 936 18.29 -13.45 -23.62
CA PHE A 936 18.49 -14.30 -24.80
C PHE A 936 17.95 -15.70 -24.56
N ILE A 937 17.25 -16.25 -25.54
CA ILE A 937 16.73 -17.64 -25.54
C ILE A 937 17.47 -18.47 -26.60
N ASN A 938 17.40 -19.81 -26.49
CA ASN A 938 17.88 -20.76 -27.50
C ASN A 938 19.35 -20.56 -27.88
N ASN A 939 20.23 -20.41 -26.87
CA ASN A 939 21.66 -20.22 -27.06
C ASN A 939 22.00 -18.96 -27.88
N LYS A 940 21.32 -17.83 -27.58
CA LYS A 940 21.45 -16.51 -28.25
C LYS A 940 20.92 -16.46 -29.68
N SER A 941 20.02 -17.36 -30.06
CA SER A 941 19.40 -17.33 -31.39
C SER A 941 18.13 -16.50 -31.46
N ASP A 942 17.51 -16.19 -30.31
CA ASP A 942 16.30 -15.36 -30.24
C ASP A 942 16.32 -14.46 -29.00
N VAL A 943 15.50 -13.41 -29.03
CA VAL A 943 15.31 -12.48 -27.91
C VAL A 943 14.18 -13.00 -27.02
N GLY A 944 14.42 -13.02 -25.72
CA GLY A 944 13.42 -13.38 -24.72
C GLY A 944 12.68 -12.17 -24.16
N ALA A 945 12.44 -12.18 -22.86
CA ALA A 945 11.81 -11.06 -22.18
C ALA A 945 12.70 -9.81 -22.26
N THR A 946 12.08 -8.66 -22.48
CA THR A 946 12.78 -7.36 -22.42
C THR A 946 11.97 -6.35 -21.61
N TYR A 947 12.63 -5.31 -21.10
CA TYR A 947 11.94 -4.22 -20.43
C TYR A 947 12.32 -2.84 -20.99
N PHE A 948 11.40 -1.89 -20.81
CA PHE A 948 11.59 -0.48 -21.09
C PHE A 948 11.41 0.30 -19.78
N MET A 949 12.50 0.89 -19.29
CA MET A 949 12.52 1.56 -17.99
C MET A 949 12.17 3.04 -18.13
N THR A 950 11.26 3.52 -17.28
CA THR A 950 10.95 4.93 -17.05
C THR A 950 10.74 5.18 -15.56
N TYR A 951 10.40 6.40 -15.16
CA TYR A 951 10.15 6.81 -13.78
C TYR A 951 8.73 7.35 -13.62
N HIS A 952 8.09 7.00 -12.51
CA HIS A 952 6.87 7.64 -12.09
C HIS A 952 7.14 9.10 -11.67
N THR A 953 6.08 9.92 -11.67
CA THR A 953 6.10 11.19 -10.94
C THR A 953 6.25 10.95 -9.44
N VAL A 954 6.54 11.99 -8.65
CA VAL A 954 6.53 11.89 -7.18
C VAL A 954 5.19 11.39 -6.68
N LEU A 955 5.20 10.28 -5.93
CA LEU A 955 4.03 9.67 -5.33
C LEU A 955 4.08 9.94 -3.82
N LYS A 956 3.10 10.68 -3.29
CA LYS A 956 3.13 11.13 -1.89
C LYS A 956 2.17 10.35 -1.02
N THR A 957 0.95 10.18 -1.49
CA THR A 957 -0.14 9.54 -0.74
C THR A 957 -0.42 8.15 -1.26
N SER A 958 -1.11 7.33 -0.46
CA SER A 958 -1.61 6.03 -0.91
C SER A 958 -2.45 6.12 -2.19
N THR A 959 -3.22 7.19 -2.36
CA THR A 959 -4.02 7.43 -3.57
C THR A 959 -3.17 7.65 -4.81
N ASP A 960 -2.02 8.32 -4.69
CA ASP A 960 -1.07 8.50 -5.80
C ASP A 960 -0.49 7.16 -6.25
N PHE A 961 -0.10 6.28 -5.30
CA PHE A 961 0.42 4.95 -5.62
C PHE A 961 -0.63 4.07 -6.32
N ILE A 962 -1.88 4.10 -5.85
CA ILE A 962 -2.98 3.35 -6.44
C ILE A 962 -3.30 3.86 -7.85
N ASP A 963 -3.34 5.18 -8.03
CA ASP A 963 -3.61 5.78 -9.35
C ASP A 963 -2.47 5.52 -10.33
N ALA A 964 -1.21 5.67 -9.91
CA ALA A 964 -0.03 5.37 -10.72
C ALA A 964 -0.03 3.92 -11.23
N MET A 965 -0.33 2.96 -10.35
CA MET A 965 -0.48 1.55 -10.75
C MET A 965 -1.64 1.36 -11.73
N ARG A 966 -2.81 1.94 -11.44
CA ARG A 966 -4.00 1.80 -12.30
C ARG A 966 -3.71 2.34 -13.70
N LYS A 967 -3.11 3.52 -13.81
CA LYS A 967 -2.76 4.16 -15.08
C LYS A 967 -1.69 3.38 -15.82
N ALA A 968 -0.65 2.90 -15.13
CA ALA A 968 0.37 2.06 -15.75
C ALA A 968 -0.22 0.76 -16.34
N ARG A 969 -1.14 0.10 -15.64
CA ARG A 969 -1.85 -1.09 -16.15
C ARG A 969 -2.71 -0.76 -17.38
N ILE A 970 -3.46 0.35 -17.36
CA ILE A 970 -4.24 0.80 -18.52
C ILE A 970 -3.34 1.03 -19.74
N ILE A 971 -2.17 1.65 -19.54
CA ILE A 971 -1.19 1.87 -20.62
C ILE A 971 -0.69 0.53 -21.15
N ALA A 972 -0.30 -0.40 -20.28
CA ALA A 972 0.18 -1.72 -20.68
C ALA A 972 -0.89 -2.58 -21.40
N ASP A 973 -2.14 -2.51 -20.94
CA ASP A 973 -3.28 -3.18 -21.59
C ASP A 973 -3.54 -2.60 -22.99
N ASN A 974 -3.46 -1.26 -23.13
CA ASN A 974 -3.61 -0.59 -24.42
C ASN A 974 -2.47 -0.97 -25.40
N ILE A 975 -1.23 -1.04 -24.92
CA ILE A 975 -0.08 -1.51 -25.72
C ILE A 975 -0.27 -2.96 -26.14
N THR A 976 -0.73 -3.82 -25.23
CA THR A 976 -0.98 -5.24 -25.53
C THR A 976 -2.08 -5.40 -26.58
N GLU A 977 -3.11 -4.54 -26.54
CA GLU A 977 -4.18 -4.51 -27.52
C GLU A 977 -3.74 -4.01 -28.90
N THR A 978 -2.97 -2.92 -28.98
CA THR A 978 -2.47 -2.39 -30.26
C THR A 978 -1.49 -3.34 -30.96
N MET A 979 -0.71 -4.10 -30.20
CA MET A 979 0.17 -5.13 -30.75
C MET A 979 -0.60 -6.38 -31.27
N GLY A 980 -1.93 -6.44 -31.13
CA GLY A 980 -2.76 -7.55 -31.61
C GLY A 980 -2.50 -8.87 -30.88
N ILE A 981 -2.02 -8.80 -29.63
CA ILE A 981 -1.50 -9.97 -28.89
C ILE A 981 -2.60 -10.72 -28.14
N LYS A 982 -3.85 -10.24 -28.07
CA LYS A 982 -4.93 -10.96 -27.34
C LYS A 982 -5.19 -12.40 -27.87
N GLU A 983 -4.72 -12.74 -29.08
CA GLU A 983 -4.75 -14.10 -29.65
C GLU A 983 -3.45 -14.91 -29.44
N LYS A 984 -2.41 -14.33 -28.84
CA LYS A 984 -1.07 -14.91 -28.61
C LYS A 984 -0.76 -14.98 -27.11
N ASN A 985 0.12 -15.90 -26.71
CA ASN A 985 0.39 -16.26 -25.29
C ASN A 985 1.30 -15.28 -24.51
N TYR A 986 1.43 -14.02 -24.91
CA TYR A 986 2.31 -13.04 -24.24
C TYR A 986 1.59 -11.70 -24.04
N ARG A 987 2.08 -10.86 -23.14
CA ARG A 987 1.54 -9.50 -22.90
C ARG A 987 2.61 -8.52 -22.46
N VAL A 988 2.26 -7.24 -22.46
CA VAL A 988 3.04 -6.20 -21.78
C VAL A 988 2.46 -5.98 -20.39
N PHE A 989 3.30 -5.94 -19.37
CA PHE A 989 2.89 -5.57 -18.02
C PHE A 989 3.88 -4.58 -17.39
N PRO A 990 3.40 -3.65 -16.55
CA PRO A 990 4.27 -2.74 -15.83
C PRO A 990 4.70 -3.38 -14.49
N TYR A 991 5.99 -3.30 -14.17
CA TYR A 991 6.53 -3.73 -12.89
C TYR A 991 7.15 -2.54 -12.16
N SER A 992 6.81 -2.40 -10.88
CA SER A 992 7.48 -1.50 -9.93
C SER A 992 7.47 -2.13 -8.55
N VAL A 993 8.43 -1.75 -7.69
CA VAL A 993 8.65 -2.35 -6.38
C VAL A 993 7.41 -2.29 -5.47
N PHE A 994 6.63 -1.21 -5.55
CA PHE A 994 5.47 -1.01 -4.69
C PHE A 994 4.20 -1.73 -5.17
N TYR A 995 4.20 -2.31 -6.38
CA TYR A 995 2.97 -2.84 -6.96
C TYR A 995 2.38 -4.01 -6.18
N VAL A 996 3.24 -4.86 -5.62
CA VAL A 996 2.83 -6.00 -4.78
C VAL A 996 2.10 -5.58 -3.50
N PHE A 997 2.35 -4.37 -2.99
CA PHE A 997 1.74 -3.86 -1.76
C PHE A 997 0.43 -3.12 -2.03
N TYR A 998 0.36 -2.34 -3.12
CA TYR A 998 -0.79 -1.49 -3.39
C TYR A 998 -1.88 -2.15 -4.26
N GLU A 999 -1.61 -3.32 -4.85
CA GLU A 999 -2.59 -4.06 -5.67
C GLU A 999 -3.86 -4.39 -4.87
N GLN A 1000 -3.71 -4.70 -3.59
CA GLN A 1000 -4.82 -5.07 -2.71
C GLN A 1000 -5.90 -3.97 -2.61
N TYR A 1001 -5.53 -2.70 -2.80
CA TYR A 1001 -6.46 -1.57 -2.69
C TYR A 1001 -7.31 -1.37 -3.96
N LEU A 1002 -6.98 -2.02 -5.07
CA LEU A 1002 -7.83 -2.00 -6.27
C LEU A 1002 -9.15 -2.75 -6.07
N THR A 1003 -9.14 -3.83 -5.28
CA THR A 1003 -10.33 -4.67 -5.03
C THR A 1003 -10.86 -4.58 -3.60
N ILE A 1004 -10.18 -3.89 -2.69
CA ILE A 1004 -10.51 -3.88 -1.25
C ILE A 1004 -11.97 -3.52 -0.93
N VAL A 1005 -12.58 -2.62 -1.69
CA VAL A 1005 -13.99 -2.23 -1.48
C VAL A 1005 -14.92 -3.40 -1.79
N HIS A 1006 -14.68 -4.09 -2.91
CA HIS A 1006 -15.46 -5.27 -3.28
C HIS A 1006 -15.22 -6.41 -2.28
N ASP A 1007 -13.97 -6.62 -1.87
CA ASP A 1007 -13.60 -7.65 -0.91
C ASP A 1007 -14.21 -7.37 0.48
N ALA A 1008 -14.25 -6.11 0.91
CA ALA A 1008 -14.89 -5.70 2.15
C ALA A 1008 -16.40 -5.97 2.13
N ILE A 1009 -17.09 -5.56 1.05
CA ILE A 1009 -18.52 -5.82 0.89
C ILE A 1009 -18.80 -7.33 0.89
N PHE A 1010 -18.03 -8.10 0.12
CA PHE A 1010 -18.18 -9.55 0.05
C PHE A 1010 -18.02 -10.21 1.43
N ASN A 1011 -16.94 -9.89 2.15
CA ASN A 1011 -16.64 -10.48 3.46
C ASN A 1011 -17.65 -10.07 4.55
N LEU A 1012 -18.14 -8.82 4.54
CA LEU A 1012 -19.15 -8.38 5.51
C LEU A 1012 -20.52 -8.99 5.20
N CYS A 1013 -20.92 -9.05 3.93
CA CYS A 1013 -22.19 -9.65 3.52
C CYS A 1013 -22.23 -11.16 3.79
N ILE A 1014 -21.16 -11.90 3.50
CA ILE A 1014 -21.12 -13.34 3.77
C ILE A 1014 -21.13 -13.63 5.27
N SER A 1015 -20.41 -12.84 6.07
CA SER A 1015 -20.41 -12.95 7.54
C SER A 1015 -21.81 -12.70 8.09
N LEU A 1016 -22.46 -11.61 7.68
CA LEU A 1016 -23.83 -11.29 8.11
C LEU A 1016 -24.85 -12.36 7.67
N GLY A 1017 -24.74 -12.86 6.44
CA GLY A 1017 -25.58 -13.93 5.92
C GLY A 1017 -25.42 -15.24 6.71
N SER A 1018 -24.20 -15.55 7.14
CA SER A 1018 -23.93 -16.72 7.98
C SER A 1018 -24.52 -16.60 9.38
N ILE A 1019 -24.40 -15.42 10.01
CA ILE A 1019 -24.99 -15.12 11.31
C ILE A 1019 -26.50 -15.22 11.23
N PHE A 1020 -27.11 -14.68 10.18
CA PHE A 1020 -28.55 -14.79 9.93
C PHE A 1020 -29.00 -16.26 9.84
N LEU A 1021 -28.28 -17.08 9.08
CA LEU A 1021 -28.60 -18.49 8.89
C LEU A 1021 -28.48 -19.27 10.21
N VAL A 1022 -27.37 -19.12 10.93
CA VAL A 1022 -27.12 -19.81 12.21
C VAL A 1022 -28.16 -19.38 13.25
N THR A 1023 -28.42 -18.07 13.36
CA THR A 1023 -29.40 -17.52 14.31
C THR A 1023 -30.81 -18.03 14.02
N THR A 1024 -31.19 -18.14 12.75
CA THR A 1024 -32.50 -18.68 12.35
C THR A 1024 -32.66 -20.14 12.77
N VAL A 1025 -31.64 -20.97 12.55
CA VAL A 1025 -31.70 -22.40 12.89
C VAL A 1025 -31.69 -22.60 14.40
N LEU A 1026 -30.77 -21.95 15.11
CA LEU A 1026 -30.55 -22.17 16.55
C LEU A 1026 -31.62 -21.52 17.45
N LEU A 1027 -32.30 -20.45 17.01
CA LEU A 1027 -33.48 -19.90 17.73
C LEU A 1027 -34.79 -20.66 17.47
N GLY A 1028 -34.75 -21.78 16.73
CA GLY A 1028 -35.93 -22.63 16.49
C GLY A 1028 -36.78 -22.19 15.30
N PHE A 1029 -36.14 -21.76 14.20
CA PHE A 1029 -36.76 -21.29 12.94
C PHE A 1029 -37.61 -20.01 13.08
N GLU A 1030 -37.33 -19.18 14.09
CA GLU A 1030 -37.94 -17.85 14.23
C GLU A 1030 -37.21 -16.82 13.36
N VAL A 1031 -37.52 -16.81 12.06
CA VAL A 1031 -36.89 -15.91 11.06
C VAL A 1031 -36.97 -14.43 11.47
N TRP A 1032 -38.06 -14.01 12.11
CA TRP A 1032 -38.26 -12.61 12.47
C TRP A 1032 -37.31 -12.11 13.55
N ALA A 1033 -36.95 -12.95 14.53
CA ALA A 1033 -35.91 -12.64 15.51
C ALA A 1033 -34.55 -12.49 14.83
N ALA A 1034 -34.22 -13.41 13.92
CA ALA A 1034 -32.95 -13.39 13.19
C ALA A 1034 -32.82 -12.15 12.27
N ILE A 1035 -33.91 -11.70 11.64
CA ILE A 1035 -33.91 -10.46 10.83
C ILE A 1035 -33.65 -9.25 11.73
N VAL A 1036 -34.29 -9.14 12.90
CA VAL A 1036 -34.06 -8.02 13.84
C VAL A 1036 -32.60 -7.95 14.29
N VAL A 1037 -32.00 -9.11 14.63
CA VAL A 1037 -30.57 -9.19 14.98
C VAL A 1037 -29.69 -8.76 13.80
N SER A 1038 -29.95 -9.30 12.61
CA SER A 1038 -29.13 -9.02 11.43
C SER A 1038 -29.21 -7.54 10.99
N VAL A 1039 -30.39 -6.93 11.07
CA VAL A 1039 -30.56 -5.49 10.80
C VAL A 1039 -29.79 -4.65 11.83
N THR A 1040 -29.83 -5.04 13.10
CA THR A 1040 -29.10 -4.32 14.16
C THR A 1040 -27.58 -4.42 13.95
N ILE A 1041 -27.07 -5.59 13.57
CA ILE A 1041 -25.64 -5.79 13.24
C ILE A 1041 -25.27 -4.98 12.00
N ALA A 1042 -26.10 -4.96 10.96
CA ALA A 1042 -25.86 -4.13 9.77
C ALA A 1042 -25.80 -2.64 10.11
N MET A 1043 -26.67 -2.16 11.03
CA MET A 1043 -26.61 -0.78 11.53
C MET A 1043 -25.31 -0.48 12.27
N ILE A 1044 -24.82 -1.41 13.10
CA ILE A 1044 -23.52 -1.26 13.79
C ILE A 1044 -22.38 -1.14 12.78
N ILE A 1045 -22.36 -1.98 11.73
CA ILE A 1045 -21.32 -1.96 10.70
C ILE A 1045 -21.34 -0.65 9.91
N ILE A 1046 -22.51 -0.17 9.49
CA ILE A 1046 -22.63 1.12 8.77
C ILE A 1046 -22.18 2.29 9.66
N ASN A 1047 -22.59 2.30 10.93
CA ASN A 1047 -22.15 3.32 11.88
C ASN A 1047 -20.65 3.24 12.17
N MET A 1048 -20.05 2.05 12.12
CA MET A 1048 -18.61 1.88 12.22
C MET A 1048 -17.88 2.57 11.07
N PHE A 1049 -18.36 2.45 9.82
CA PHE A 1049 -17.83 3.21 8.69
C PHE A 1049 -17.99 4.73 8.88
N GLY A 1050 -19.12 5.18 9.44
CA GLY A 1050 -19.31 6.59 9.78
C GLY A 1050 -18.28 7.11 10.79
N VAL A 1051 -17.95 6.32 11.81
CA VAL A 1051 -16.89 6.65 12.78
C VAL A 1051 -15.50 6.58 12.14
N MET A 1052 -15.26 5.63 11.26
CA MET A 1052 -13.99 5.55 10.51
C MET A 1052 -13.72 6.85 9.76
N TRP A 1053 -14.73 7.39 9.07
CA TRP A 1053 -14.60 8.70 8.44
C TRP A 1053 -14.39 9.84 9.45
N LEU A 1054 -15.22 9.92 10.51
CA LEU A 1054 -15.16 11.01 11.50
C LEU A 1054 -13.81 11.08 12.22
N TRP A 1055 -13.18 9.92 12.46
CA TRP A 1055 -11.89 9.80 13.15
C TRP A 1055 -10.69 9.61 12.21
N GLY A 1056 -10.86 9.80 10.89
CA GLY A 1056 -9.76 9.72 9.92
C GLY A 1056 -9.08 8.34 9.89
N ILE A 1057 -9.87 7.26 9.92
CA ILE A 1057 -9.40 5.88 9.83
C ILE A 1057 -9.60 5.41 8.39
N SER A 1058 -8.50 5.09 7.72
CA SER A 1058 -8.54 4.61 6.34
C SER A 1058 -8.96 3.14 6.24
N LEU A 1059 -9.52 2.77 5.09
CA LEU A 1059 -9.86 1.40 4.73
C LEU A 1059 -8.62 0.69 4.15
N ASN A 1060 -8.10 -0.24 4.94
CA ASN A 1060 -7.01 -1.16 4.61
C ASN A 1060 -7.28 -2.56 5.18
N ALA A 1061 -6.38 -3.52 4.93
CA ALA A 1061 -6.52 -4.89 5.42
C ALA A 1061 -6.65 -5.00 6.95
N VAL A 1062 -5.98 -4.15 7.74
CA VAL A 1062 -6.10 -4.13 9.22
C VAL A 1062 -7.49 -3.67 9.64
N SER A 1063 -7.97 -2.56 9.08
CA SER A 1063 -9.32 -2.06 9.35
C SER A 1063 -10.39 -3.06 8.91
N LEU A 1064 -10.18 -3.79 7.82
CA LEU A 1064 -11.08 -4.83 7.34
C LEU A 1064 -11.17 -6.00 8.34
N VAL A 1065 -10.04 -6.46 8.87
CA VAL A 1065 -10.02 -7.45 9.97
C VAL A 1065 -10.83 -6.94 11.16
N ASN A 1066 -10.63 -5.68 11.56
CA ASN A 1066 -11.36 -5.08 12.68
C ASN A 1066 -12.87 -4.92 12.39
N LEU A 1067 -13.27 -4.68 11.14
CA LEU A 1067 -14.68 -4.65 10.73
C LEU A 1067 -15.33 -6.04 10.78
N VAL A 1068 -14.64 -7.09 10.30
CA VAL A 1068 -15.10 -8.48 10.43
C VAL A 1068 -15.19 -8.89 11.90
N MET A 1069 -14.21 -8.51 12.71
CA MET A 1069 -14.22 -8.71 14.16
C MET A 1069 -15.39 -7.97 14.84
N SER A 1070 -15.71 -6.75 14.38
CA SER A 1070 -16.87 -5.99 14.86
C SER A 1070 -18.19 -6.70 14.58
N CYS A 1071 -18.28 -7.44 13.47
CA CYS A 1071 -19.46 -8.26 13.17
C CYS A 1071 -19.63 -9.38 14.23
N GLY A 1072 -18.54 -10.07 14.59
CA GLY A 1072 -18.54 -11.09 15.65
C GLY A 1072 -18.97 -10.54 17.02
N ILE A 1073 -18.26 -9.52 17.51
CA ILE A 1073 -18.58 -8.91 18.82
C ILE A 1073 -19.99 -8.31 18.87
N ALA A 1074 -20.52 -7.82 17.75
CA ALA A 1074 -21.91 -7.35 17.68
C ALA A 1074 -22.94 -8.46 17.93
N VAL A 1075 -22.61 -9.71 17.58
CA VAL A 1075 -23.46 -10.88 17.86
C VAL A 1075 -23.59 -11.12 19.35
N GLU A 1076 -22.52 -10.98 20.14
CA GLU A 1076 -22.59 -11.15 21.59
C GLU A 1076 -23.58 -10.16 22.23
N PHE A 1077 -23.52 -8.89 21.83
CA PHE A 1077 -24.47 -7.89 22.32
C PHE A 1077 -25.93 -8.17 21.92
N CYS A 1078 -26.16 -8.66 20.70
CA CYS A 1078 -27.51 -8.78 20.16
C CYS A 1078 -28.17 -10.14 20.46
N SER A 1079 -27.44 -11.24 20.30
CA SER A 1079 -27.99 -12.59 20.33
C SER A 1079 -28.49 -12.99 21.73
N HIS A 1080 -27.77 -12.64 22.79
CA HIS A 1080 -28.17 -12.91 24.17
C HIS A 1080 -29.47 -12.21 24.56
N VAL A 1081 -29.59 -10.92 24.23
CA VAL A 1081 -30.78 -10.10 24.51
C VAL A 1081 -31.98 -10.59 23.69
N THR A 1082 -31.79 -10.84 22.39
CA THR A 1082 -32.87 -11.35 21.53
C THR A 1082 -33.31 -12.76 21.95
N ARG A 1083 -32.39 -13.66 22.30
CA ARG A 1083 -32.76 -15.00 22.78
C ARG A 1083 -33.59 -14.89 24.07
N ALA A 1084 -33.14 -14.11 25.05
CA ALA A 1084 -33.91 -13.92 26.28
C ALA A 1084 -35.31 -13.35 26.04
N PHE A 1085 -35.46 -12.44 25.08
CA PHE A 1085 -36.76 -11.91 24.66
C PHE A 1085 -37.67 -12.99 24.02
N THR A 1086 -37.11 -13.80 23.12
CA THR A 1086 -37.88 -14.84 22.40
C THR A 1086 -38.32 -15.99 23.29
N VAL A 1087 -37.53 -16.33 24.32
CA VAL A 1087 -37.81 -17.43 25.25
C VAL A 1087 -38.75 -16.99 26.40
N SER A 1088 -38.88 -15.68 26.66
CA SER A 1088 -39.73 -15.18 27.75
C SER A 1088 -41.22 -15.49 27.54
N THR A 1089 -41.91 -15.79 28.65
CA THR A 1089 -43.34 -16.14 28.71
C THR A 1089 -44.23 -14.98 29.16
N LYS A 1090 -43.72 -13.75 29.32
CA LYS A 1090 -44.55 -12.58 29.73
C LYS A 1090 -45.57 -12.21 28.64
N GLY A 1091 -46.66 -11.56 29.06
CA GLY A 1091 -47.83 -11.31 28.20
C GLY A 1091 -47.58 -10.24 27.14
N SER A 1092 -46.95 -9.12 27.49
CA SER A 1092 -46.72 -8.00 26.57
C SER A 1092 -45.30 -8.00 25.98
N ARG A 1093 -45.12 -7.43 24.78
CA ARG A 1093 -43.78 -7.23 24.18
C ARG A 1093 -42.90 -6.32 25.05
N VAL A 1094 -43.50 -5.34 25.73
CA VAL A 1094 -42.76 -4.40 26.58
C VAL A 1094 -42.21 -5.11 27.81
N GLU A 1095 -43.03 -5.89 28.53
CA GLU A 1095 -42.58 -6.67 29.69
C GLU A 1095 -41.49 -7.69 29.33
N ARG A 1096 -41.62 -8.35 28.16
CA ARG A 1096 -40.58 -9.27 27.68
C ARG A 1096 -39.26 -8.56 27.38
N ALA A 1097 -39.32 -7.36 26.79
CA ALA A 1097 -38.13 -6.55 26.54
C ALA A 1097 -37.49 -6.08 27.85
N GLU A 1098 -38.29 -5.71 28.84
CA GLU A 1098 -37.84 -5.28 30.17
C GLU A 1098 -37.17 -6.43 30.94
N GLU A 1099 -37.77 -7.62 30.92
CA GLU A 1099 -37.21 -8.84 31.53
C GLU A 1099 -35.91 -9.26 30.84
N ALA A 1100 -35.89 -9.30 29.50
CA ALA A 1100 -34.69 -9.64 28.75
C ALA A 1100 -33.53 -8.66 29.01
N LEU A 1101 -33.83 -7.35 29.05
CA LEU A 1101 -32.83 -6.31 29.30
C LEU A 1101 -32.33 -6.32 30.75
N SER A 1102 -33.23 -6.54 31.73
CA SER A 1102 -32.81 -6.60 33.14
C SER A 1102 -31.95 -7.83 33.44
N HIS A 1103 -32.32 -9.00 32.94
CA HIS A 1103 -31.57 -10.24 33.18
C HIS A 1103 -30.30 -10.35 32.33
N MET A 1104 -30.42 -10.34 31.00
CA MET A 1104 -29.25 -10.53 30.13
C MET A 1104 -28.47 -9.24 29.95
N GLY A 1105 -29.14 -8.09 29.82
CA GLY A 1105 -28.44 -6.81 29.61
C GLY A 1105 -27.51 -6.41 30.75
N SER A 1106 -27.88 -6.69 32.00
CA SER A 1106 -26.99 -6.50 33.16
C SER A 1106 -25.74 -7.38 33.11
N SER A 1107 -25.89 -8.62 32.65
CA SER A 1107 -24.78 -9.58 32.53
C SER A 1107 -23.84 -9.17 31.39
N VAL A 1108 -24.40 -8.85 30.21
CA VAL A 1108 -23.64 -8.42 29.02
C VAL A 1108 -22.92 -7.08 29.26
N PHE A 1109 -23.55 -6.12 29.96
CA PHE A 1109 -22.92 -4.84 30.28
C PHE A 1109 -21.71 -5.01 31.21
N SER A 1110 -21.83 -5.85 32.25
CA SER A 1110 -20.72 -6.13 33.15
C SER A 1110 -19.66 -7.05 32.52
N GLY A 1111 -20.09 -8.02 31.70
CA GLY A 1111 -19.26 -9.06 31.12
C GLY A 1111 -18.42 -8.54 29.96
N ILE A 1112 -19.00 -7.85 28.98
CA ILE A 1112 -18.28 -7.34 27.79
C ILE A 1112 -17.96 -5.85 27.92
N THR A 1113 -18.96 -5.01 28.20
CA THR A 1113 -18.78 -3.55 28.04
C THR A 1113 -17.72 -3.01 29.01
N LEU A 1114 -17.82 -3.34 30.30
CA LEU A 1114 -16.88 -2.83 31.30
C LEU A 1114 -15.50 -3.50 31.23
N THR A 1115 -15.44 -4.81 30.97
CA THR A 1115 -14.14 -5.52 30.81
C THR A 1115 -13.35 -4.92 29.65
N LYS A 1116 -14.00 -4.71 28.50
CA LYS A 1116 -13.36 -4.16 27.31
C LYS A 1116 -13.02 -2.70 27.44
N PHE A 1117 -13.91 -1.91 28.01
CA PHE A 1117 -13.61 -0.50 28.26
C PHE A 1117 -12.33 -0.35 29.11
N GLY A 1118 -12.19 -1.15 30.18
CA GLY A 1118 -10.98 -1.15 31.02
C GLY A 1118 -9.70 -1.51 30.25
N GLY A 1119 -9.74 -2.53 29.39
CA GLY A 1119 -8.59 -2.93 28.57
C GLY A 1119 -8.23 -1.90 27.49
N ILE A 1120 -9.23 -1.35 26.79
CA ILE A 1120 -9.02 -0.45 25.65
C ILE A 1120 -8.50 0.92 26.11
N VAL A 1121 -8.94 1.44 27.26
CA VAL A 1121 -8.47 2.74 27.77
C VAL A 1121 -6.96 2.73 28.01
N VAL A 1122 -6.37 1.59 28.40
CA VAL A 1122 -4.91 1.46 28.55
C VAL A 1122 -4.18 1.57 27.21
N LEU A 1123 -4.79 1.07 26.12
CA LEU A 1123 -4.21 1.15 24.76
C LEU A 1123 -4.13 2.59 24.25
N ALA A 1124 -4.88 3.53 24.83
CA ALA A 1124 -4.79 4.96 24.50
C ALA A 1124 -3.37 5.54 24.74
N PHE A 1125 -2.58 4.90 25.60
CA PHE A 1125 -1.22 5.32 25.96
C PHE A 1125 -0.12 4.61 25.16
N SER A 1126 -0.46 3.80 24.13
CA SER A 1126 0.54 3.22 23.21
C SER A 1126 1.30 4.32 22.47
N LYS A 1127 2.58 4.09 22.18
CA LYS A 1127 3.39 5.05 21.40
C LYS A 1127 3.10 4.94 19.90
N SER A 1128 2.83 3.74 19.40
CA SER A 1128 2.58 3.47 17.99
C SER A 1128 1.33 4.15 17.43
N GLN A 1129 1.48 4.79 16.27
CA GLN A 1129 0.39 5.40 15.53
C GLN A 1129 -0.61 4.35 15.01
N ILE A 1130 -0.12 3.21 14.50
CA ILE A 1130 -0.98 2.09 14.07
C ILE A 1130 -1.90 1.66 15.22
N PHE A 1131 -1.33 1.48 16.42
CA PHE A 1131 -2.10 1.09 17.60
C PHE A 1131 -3.12 2.13 18.03
N LYS A 1132 -2.74 3.41 18.04
CA LYS A 1132 -3.69 4.48 18.37
C LYS A 1132 -4.85 4.56 17.36
N ILE A 1133 -4.56 4.48 16.06
CA ILE A 1133 -5.55 4.75 15.00
C ILE A 1133 -6.38 3.49 14.67
N PHE A 1134 -5.75 2.36 14.39
CA PHE A 1134 -6.47 1.18 13.90
C PHE A 1134 -6.96 0.28 15.03
N TYR A 1135 -6.30 0.26 16.19
CA TYR A 1135 -6.72 -0.60 17.31
C TYR A 1135 -7.50 0.17 18.37
N PHE A 1136 -6.91 1.17 19.04
CA PHE A 1136 -7.57 1.90 20.12
C PHE A 1136 -8.86 2.59 19.66
N ARG A 1137 -8.80 3.43 18.62
CA ARG A 1137 -9.98 4.13 18.10
C ARG A 1137 -11.05 3.16 17.59
N MET A 1138 -10.68 2.16 16.79
CA MET A 1138 -11.66 1.21 16.27
C MET A 1138 -12.28 0.34 17.38
N TYR A 1139 -11.49 -0.14 18.34
CA TYR A 1139 -12.00 -0.98 19.42
C TYR A 1139 -12.86 -0.18 20.41
N LEU A 1140 -12.52 1.08 20.66
CA LEU A 1140 -13.39 1.95 21.43
C LEU A 1140 -14.74 2.14 20.72
N ALA A 1141 -14.70 2.44 19.41
CA ALA A 1141 -15.90 2.61 18.61
C ALA A 1141 -16.75 1.33 18.55
N MET A 1142 -16.15 0.16 18.32
CA MET A 1142 -16.88 -1.10 18.22
C MET A 1142 -17.61 -1.46 19.53
N VAL A 1143 -16.97 -1.24 20.68
CA VAL A 1143 -17.57 -1.59 21.99
C VAL A 1143 -18.66 -0.60 22.35
N VAL A 1144 -18.46 0.70 22.12
CA VAL A 1144 -19.47 1.72 22.39
C VAL A 1144 -20.67 1.58 21.45
N LEU A 1145 -20.44 1.38 20.15
CA LEU A 1145 -21.52 1.15 19.18
C LEU A 1145 -22.26 -0.16 19.46
N GLY A 1146 -21.54 -1.25 19.75
CA GLY A 1146 -22.14 -2.54 20.10
C GLY A 1146 -22.99 -2.46 21.36
N ALA A 1147 -22.48 -1.85 22.44
CA ALA A 1147 -23.22 -1.69 23.69
C ALA A 1147 -24.46 -0.80 23.54
N THR A 1148 -24.34 0.33 22.83
CA THR A 1148 -25.48 1.24 22.61
C THR A 1148 -26.55 0.60 21.72
N HIS A 1149 -26.17 -0.09 20.64
CA HIS A 1149 -27.15 -0.76 19.78
C HIS A 1149 -27.79 -1.97 20.47
N GLY A 1150 -27.01 -2.80 21.18
CA GLY A 1150 -27.50 -4.01 21.84
C GLY A 1150 -28.33 -3.74 23.11
N LEU A 1151 -27.96 -2.74 23.91
CA LEU A 1151 -28.60 -2.48 25.21
C LEU A 1151 -29.63 -1.34 25.20
N ILE A 1152 -29.61 -0.47 24.18
CA ILE A 1152 -30.55 0.68 24.06
C ILE A 1152 -31.49 0.49 22.88
N PHE A 1153 -30.95 0.35 21.67
CA PHE A 1153 -31.78 0.29 20.45
C PHE A 1153 -32.54 -1.03 20.30
N LEU A 1154 -31.87 -2.16 20.48
CA LEU A 1154 -32.44 -3.49 20.28
C LEU A 1154 -33.65 -3.78 21.20
N PRO A 1155 -33.65 -3.47 22.51
CA PRO A 1155 -34.83 -3.65 23.36
C PRO A 1155 -36.03 -2.81 22.91
N VAL A 1156 -35.79 -1.56 22.48
CA VAL A 1156 -36.83 -0.68 21.96
C VAL A 1156 -37.40 -1.23 20.65
N LEU A 1157 -36.55 -1.69 19.75
CA LEU A 1157 -36.95 -2.31 18.49
C LEU A 1157 -37.77 -3.59 18.72
N LEU A 1158 -37.31 -4.48 19.60
CA LEU A 1158 -38.04 -5.70 20.01
C LEU A 1158 -39.40 -5.38 20.66
N SER A 1159 -39.51 -4.27 21.40
CA SER A 1159 -40.79 -3.85 21.99
C SER A 1159 -41.85 -3.48 20.93
N TYR A 1160 -41.44 -2.96 19.77
CA TYR A 1160 -42.33 -2.62 18.66
C TYR A 1160 -42.57 -3.79 17.71
N ILE A 1161 -41.50 -4.36 17.15
CA ILE A 1161 -41.55 -5.32 16.03
C ILE A 1161 -41.10 -6.74 16.41
N GLY A 1162 -40.77 -6.99 17.67
CA GLY A 1162 -40.32 -8.31 18.13
C GLY A 1162 -41.37 -9.41 17.91
N PRO A 1163 -40.93 -10.68 17.76
CA PRO A 1163 -41.84 -11.80 17.55
C PRO A 1163 -42.87 -11.90 18.68
N SER A 1164 -44.10 -12.31 18.36
CA SER A 1164 -45.12 -12.60 19.37
C SER A 1164 -44.72 -13.79 20.26
N VAL A 1165 -45.39 -13.95 21.40
CA VAL A 1165 -45.11 -15.05 22.34
C VAL A 1165 -45.26 -16.40 21.62
N ASN A 1166 -44.23 -17.24 21.68
CA ASN A 1166 -44.27 -18.58 21.10
C ASN A 1166 -45.20 -19.48 21.93
N LYS A 1167 -46.33 -19.87 21.32
CA LYS A 1167 -47.41 -20.61 22.01
C LYS A 1167 -47.00 -22.03 22.42
N ALA A 1168 -46.06 -22.64 21.71
CA ALA A 1168 -45.54 -23.97 22.07
C ALA A 1168 -44.64 -23.88 23.31
N LYS A 1169 -43.76 -22.88 23.37
CA LYS A 1169 -42.87 -22.65 24.52
C LYS A 1169 -43.64 -22.28 25.78
N THR A 1170 -44.70 -21.47 25.69
CA THR A 1170 -45.54 -21.16 26.87
C THR A 1170 -46.29 -22.36 27.40
N ARG A 1171 -46.86 -23.20 26.53
CA ARG A 1171 -47.51 -24.46 26.96
C ARG A 1171 -46.50 -25.41 27.60
N ALA A 1172 -45.33 -25.59 27.00
CA ALA A 1172 -44.27 -26.42 27.57
C ALA A 1172 -43.75 -25.87 28.91
N ALA A 1173 -43.61 -24.55 29.05
CA ALA A 1173 -43.23 -23.91 30.30
C ALA A 1173 -44.30 -24.10 31.38
N GLN A 1174 -45.57 -23.92 31.05
CA GLN A 1174 -46.71 -24.16 31.94
C GLN A 1174 -46.79 -25.63 32.38
N GLU A 1175 -46.60 -26.58 31.46
CA GLU A 1175 -46.54 -28.01 31.75
C GLU A 1175 -45.37 -28.39 32.66
N ARG A 1176 -44.21 -27.71 32.55
CA ARG A 1176 -43.05 -27.92 33.43
C ARG A 1176 -43.26 -27.37 34.84
N THR A 1177 -43.96 -26.24 34.98
CA THR A 1177 -44.29 -25.69 36.30
C THR A 1177 -45.40 -26.47 36.99
N ARG A 1178 -46.27 -27.15 36.23
CA ARG A 1178 -47.43 -27.89 36.75
C ARG A 1178 -47.00 -29.01 37.71
N GLY A 1179 -47.41 -28.90 38.97
CA GLY A 1179 -47.11 -29.82 40.07
C GLY A 1179 -45.81 -29.54 40.83
N THR A 1180 -45.09 -28.45 40.51
CA THR A 1180 -43.81 -28.10 41.18
C THR A 1180 -43.98 -27.03 42.27
N GLU A 1181 -43.04 -26.95 43.22
CA GLU A 1181 -43.03 -25.92 44.29
C GLU A 1181 -43.10 -24.48 43.74
N ARG A 1182 -42.56 -24.28 42.54
CA ARG A 1182 -42.59 -23.00 41.81
C ARG A 1182 -44.00 -22.57 41.38
N GLU A 1183 -44.92 -23.51 41.18
CA GLU A 1183 -46.34 -23.21 40.95
C GLU A 1183 -47.02 -22.74 42.25
N ARG A 1184 -46.65 -23.29 43.41
CA ARG A 1184 -47.17 -22.82 44.71
C ARG A 1184 -46.72 -21.40 45.04
N LEU A 1185 -45.52 -21.00 44.63
CA LEU A 1185 -44.99 -19.64 44.82
C LEU A 1185 -45.50 -18.60 43.80
N LEU A 1186 -46.05 -19.05 42.66
CA LEU A 1186 -46.64 -18.16 41.64
C LEU A 1186 -48.14 -17.92 41.83
N TYR A 1187 -48.82 -18.78 42.61
CA TYR A 1187 -50.27 -18.74 42.86
C TYR A 1187 -50.67 -18.47 44.33
N PHE A 1188 -49.70 -18.22 45.21
CA PHE A 1188 -49.86 -17.59 46.54
C PHE A 1188 -49.07 -16.28 46.53
#